data_AF-A0A349JAG8-F1
#
_entry.id   AF-A0A349JAG8-F1
#
_cell.length_a   1.000
_cell.length_b   1.000
_cell.length_c   1.000
_cell.angle_alpha   90.00
_cell.angle_beta   90.00
_cell.angle_gamma   90.00
#
_symmetry.space_group_name_H-M   'P 1'
#
loop_
_entity.id
_entity.type
_entity.pdbx_description
1 polymer ?
#
loop_
_entity_poly.entity_id
_entity_poly.type
_entity_poly.pdbx_seq_one_letter_code
_entity_poly.pdbx_strand_id
1 'polypeptide(L)'
;MPDPDRFQTARSTLLVDRFMTSFIKVGGLAIIAAVFGIFVFILLEILPLFQQAQVRPTGERQGPQVESVALGVDEWGELPFLLASDGTLHLLPASGAGSTVRLLPDGEQATASDYDQEEQSLVIGTSLGRVLSVDLNYSSELLADGARRIAAKPAVIAEYAIGEPGKPIVGVALGDSSEAKMLAVLQDGKVHASMFEIGLAALGGSAGKAEKLWSKDVTALLPAPPERILVDDRGESLVAADSQGRITVLQVDGEDMVVFQQPFKPFADLVDPRIASIDFLFGDVSLVLTAPSGENRIFSLFIDPTLQKRQYGKTKDLPPLKAGANAYAHSVRNKSFLLADGHEASLRFATAATVRWQGAVDYDIRDVAISGKYDRIFLLDEFGKLHDLALNDPHPESGFRAFFGKVWYEGGDGPEYSWQSSGSTDDFEPKLSVIPLIVGTLKGTFYAMLLAVPIALLAAIYTAEFMRPAFKIWVKPTMEVMASLPSVVLGFLAALWLAPLLEDRVPAILCCIVGLPLSALGFGLFWSRLPDHIRSRIRPGYEFLAFLPVMAIALYISWSLGRPIEALLFGGDFRAWWPQATGASFEQRNSLVVGFMMGFAVIPILFTIVEDALSNVPAALRSGSLALGASRWQTAMRIVVPTASAGILSAIMIGLGRAVGETMIVVMATGNTPVMDMNIFNGMRTLSANIAVELPEAPHGGTLYRALFLGAMLLFLMTFLVNTCAEVLRQHLREKYKTV
;
A
#
# COMPACT_ATOMS: atom_id res chain seq x y z
N MET A 1 -8.78 -78.65 24.23
CA MET A 1 -7.83 -77.54 23.97
C MET A 1 -8.58 -76.50 23.15
N PRO A 2 -8.53 -75.20 23.47
CA PRO A 2 -9.11 -74.19 22.60
C PRO A 2 -8.39 -74.20 21.24
N ASP A 3 -9.17 -74.16 20.17
CA ASP A 3 -8.70 -74.18 18.78
C ASP A 3 -7.72 -72.99 18.53
N PRO A 4 -6.44 -73.25 18.21
CA PRO A 4 -5.44 -72.20 17.99
C PRO A 4 -5.77 -71.28 16.80
N ASP A 5 -6.67 -71.70 15.90
CA ASP A 5 -7.08 -70.90 14.74
C ASP A 5 -8.12 -69.81 15.10
N ARG A 6 -8.72 -69.87 16.30
CA ARG A 6 -9.73 -68.89 16.75
C ARG A 6 -9.17 -67.47 16.95
N PHE A 7 -7.85 -67.31 17.03
CA PHE A 7 -7.16 -66.03 17.21
C PHE A 7 -6.39 -65.54 15.96
N GLN A 8 -6.49 -66.25 14.82
CA GLN A 8 -5.86 -65.79 13.58
C GLN A 8 -6.73 -64.71 12.94
N THR A 9 -6.18 -63.50 12.80
CA THR A 9 -6.82 -62.40 12.08
C THR A 9 -7.12 -62.83 10.65
N ALA A 10 -8.36 -62.62 10.21
CA ALA A 10 -8.78 -63.00 8.86
C ALA A 10 -7.87 -62.32 7.81
N ARG A 11 -7.52 -63.06 6.74
CA ARG A 11 -6.67 -62.53 5.66
C ARG A 11 -7.24 -61.25 5.04
N SER A 12 -8.56 -61.13 4.97
CA SER A 12 -9.26 -59.91 4.53
C SER A 12 -8.96 -58.71 5.42
N THR A 13 -8.96 -58.88 6.75
CA THR A 13 -8.64 -57.82 7.71
C THR A 13 -7.20 -57.36 7.55
N LEU A 14 -6.24 -58.28 7.37
CA LEU A 14 -4.82 -57.92 7.16
C LEU A 14 -4.60 -57.20 5.82
N LEU A 15 -5.33 -57.57 4.78
CA LEU A 15 -5.27 -56.88 3.48
C LEU A 15 -5.84 -55.46 3.58
N VAL A 16 -7.00 -55.30 4.24
CA VAL A 16 -7.62 -54.00 4.47
C VAL A 16 -6.72 -53.12 5.33
N ASP A 17 -6.13 -53.64 6.40
CA ASP A 17 -5.22 -52.90 7.27
C ASP A 17 -3.97 -52.39 6.53
N ARG A 18 -3.35 -53.25 5.70
CA ARG A 18 -2.23 -52.86 4.84
C ARG A 18 -2.62 -51.81 3.81
N PHE A 19 -3.77 -51.97 3.16
CA PHE A 19 -4.30 -51.00 2.22
C PHE A 19 -4.54 -49.65 2.90
N MET A 20 -5.24 -49.64 4.04
CA MET A 20 -5.53 -48.41 4.79
C MET A 20 -4.26 -47.73 5.27
N THR A 21 -3.27 -48.49 5.76
CA THR A 21 -1.97 -47.95 6.16
C THR A 21 -1.26 -47.27 4.98
N SER A 22 -1.23 -47.91 3.81
CA SER A 22 -0.64 -47.32 2.60
C SER A 22 -1.44 -46.11 2.11
N PHE A 23 -2.77 -46.18 2.12
CA PHE A 23 -3.65 -45.08 1.72
C PHE A 23 -3.46 -43.85 2.60
N ILE A 24 -3.41 -44.02 3.93
CA ILE A 24 -3.17 -42.93 4.87
C ILE A 24 -1.77 -42.33 4.67
N LYS A 25 -0.74 -43.16 4.48
CA LYS A 25 0.63 -42.67 4.23
C LYS A 25 0.75 -41.90 2.92
N VAL A 26 0.22 -42.44 1.83
CA VAL A 26 0.23 -41.80 0.50
C VAL A 26 -0.60 -40.52 0.53
N GLY A 27 -1.79 -40.56 1.13
CA GLY A 27 -2.65 -39.38 1.30
C GLY A 27 -1.98 -38.29 2.13
N GLY A 28 -1.36 -38.65 3.25
CA GLY A 28 -0.59 -37.71 4.07
C GLY A 28 0.59 -37.09 3.33
N LEU A 29 1.37 -37.89 2.59
CA LEU A 29 2.47 -37.39 1.77
C LEU A 29 1.97 -36.48 0.63
N ALA A 30 0.85 -36.83 0.00
CA ALA A 30 0.23 -36.01 -1.04
C ALA A 30 -0.24 -34.65 -0.52
N ILE A 31 -0.82 -34.59 0.69
CA ILE A 31 -1.19 -33.33 1.34
C ILE A 31 0.05 -32.46 1.59
N ILE A 32 1.13 -33.04 2.13
CA ILE A 32 2.39 -32.31 2.37
C ILE A 32 2.95 -31.79 1.04
N ALA A 33 2.99 -32.61 0.00
CA ALA A 33 3.44 -32.21 -1.33
C ALA A 33 2.56 -31.09 -1.92
N ALA A 34 1.24 -31.14 -1.73
CA ALA A 34 0.33 -30.09 -2.19
C ALA A 34 0.55 -28.76 -1.45
N VAL A 35 0.67 -28.79 -0.12
CA VAL A 35 0.94 -27.58 0.70
C VAL A 35 2.31 -26.98 0.33
N PHE A 36 3.33 -27.82 0.17
CA PHE A 36 4.64 -27.37 -0.28
C PHE A 36 4.60 -26.81 -1.71
N GLY A 37 3.83 -27.44 -2.61
CA GLY A 37 3.60 -26.96 -3.96
C GLY A 37 2.94 -25.58 -3.99
N ILE A 38 1.92 -25.36 -3.16
CA ILE A 38 1.28 -24.04 -2.99
C ILE A 38 2.30 -23.02 -2.47
N PHE A 39 3.12 -23.38 -1.48
CA PHE A 39 4.16 -22.50 -0.95
C PHE A 39 5.18 -22.11 -2.02
N VAL A 40 5.67 -23.08 -2.80
CA VAL A 40 6.59 -22.83 -3.92
C VAL A 40 5.94 -21.94 -4.98
N PHE A 41 4.68 -22.18 -5.33
CA PHE A 41 3.93 -21.36 -6.27
C PHE A 41 3.84 -19.90 -5.79
N ILE A 42 3.40 -19.67 -4.55
CA ILE A 42 3.33 -18.32 -3.96
C ILE A 42 4.72 -17.67 -3.96
N LEU A 43 5.77 -18.41 -3.62
CA LEU A 43 7.13 -17.88 -3.64
C LEU A 43 7.56 -17.45 -5.05
N LEU A 44 7.29 -18.26 -6.07
CA LEU A 44 7.59 -17.92 -7.46
C LEU A 44 6.84 -16.68 -7.94
N GLU A 45 5.59 -16.48 -7.51
CA GLU A 45 4.82 -15.27 -7.84
C GLU A 45 5.39 -14.00 -7.18
N ILE A 46 6.04 -14.13 -6.02
CA ILE A 46 6.58 -12.99 -5.26
C ILE A 46 7.98 -12.59 -5.73
N LEU A 47 8.82 -13.54 -6.17
CA LEU A 47 10.23 -13.27 -6.51
C LEU A 47 10.43 -12.08 -7.47
N PRO A 48 9.62 -11.88 -8.53
CA PRO A 48 9.77 -10.74 -9.44
C PRO A 48 9.67 -9.37 -8.77
N LEU A 49 8.95 -9.23 -7.64
CA LEU A 49 8.82 -7.97 -6.89
C LEU A 49 10.12 -7.46 -6.26
N PHE A 50 11.14 -8.31 -6.18
CA PHE A 50 12.43 -7.98 -5.58
C PHE A 50 13.57 -7.97 -6.60
N GLN A 51 13.24 -8.14 -7.88
CA GLN A 51 14.23 -8.08 -8.96
C GLN A 51 14.50 -6.62 -9.34
N GLN A 52 15.74 -6.37 -9.74
CA GLN A 52 16.17 -5.09 -10.32
C GLN A 52 15.79 -5.03 -11.80
N ALA A 53 15.82 -3.81 -12.38
CA ALA A 53 15.60 -3.62 -13.80
C ALA A 53 16.70 -4.31 -14.61
N GLN A 54 16.31 -4.94 -15.71
CA GLN A 54 17.26 -5.50 -16.68
C GLN A 54 17.34 -4.59 -17.89
N VAL A 55 18.52 -4.05 -18.14
CA VAL A 55 18.82 -3.24 -19.32
C VAL A 55 19.78 -4.02 -20.22
N ARG A 56 19.43 -4.20 -21.49
CA ARG A 56 20.24 -4.95 -22.46
C ARG A 56 20.41 -4.16 -23.76
N PRO A 57 21.62 -4.03 -24.31
CA PRO A 57 21.82 -3.40 -25.60
C PRO A 57 21.11 -4.23 -26.69
N THR A 58 20.39 -3.56 -27.58
CA THR A 58 19.62 -4.19 -28.67
C THR A 58 20.11 -3.79 -30.05
N GLY A 59 20.68 -2.60 -30.19
CA GLY A 59 21.19 -2.11 -31.45
C GLY A 59 21.71 -0.69 -31.32
N GLU A 60 22.12 -0.14 -32.46
CA GLU A 60 22.64 1.22 -32.56
C GLU A 60 22.12 1.85 -33.85
N ARG A 61 21.77 3.13 -33.80
CA ARG A 61 21.30 3.90 -34.96
C ARG A 61 22.27 5.03 -35.21
N GLN A 62 22.71 5.16 -36.47
CA GLN A 62 23.58 6.26 -36.86
C GLN A 62 22.73 7.52 -37.06
N GLY A 63 22.85 8.47 -36.15
CA GLY A 63 22.34 9.83 -36.34
C GLY A 63 23.35 10.71 -37.10
N PRO A 64 22.92 11.92 -37.49
CA PRO A 64 23.80 12.90 -38.11
C PRO A 64 24.87 13.38 -37.11
N GLN A 65 26.10 13.59 -37.58
CA GLN A 65 27.14 14.29 -36.82
C GLN A 65 26.88 15.80 -36.83
N VAL A 66 25.81 16.21 -36.19
CA VAL A 66 25.39 17.61 -36.07
C VAL A 66 25.10 17.88 -34.60
N GLU A 67 25.33 19.12 -34.17
CA GLU A 67 24.99 19.56 -32.83
C GLU A 67 23.47 19.46 -32.63
N SER A 68 23.03 18.55 -31.76
CA SER A 68 21.61 18.34 -31.44
C SER A 68 21.17 19.22 -30.29
N VAL A 69 19.98 19.79 -30.42
CA VAL A 69 19.30 20.61 -29.42
C VAL A 69 18.34 19.76 -28.56
N ALA A 70 17.74 18.73 -29.17
CA ALA A 70 16.80 17.84 -28.50
C ALA A 70 16.94 16.39 -28.99
N LEU A 71 16.80 15.44 -28.07
CA LEU A 71 16.44 14.05 -28.34
C LEU A 71 15.01 13.81 -27.87
N GLY A 72 14.19 13.19 -28.70
CA GLY A 72 12.87 12.74 -28.29
C GLY A 72 12.48 11.43 -28.94
N VAL A 73 11.46 10.78 -28.40
CA VAL A 73 11.06 9.43 -28.79
C VAL A 73 9.55 9.27 -28.77
N ASP A 74 9.04 8.54 -29.76
CA ASP A 74 7.63 8.20 -29.83
C ASP A 74 7.20 7.25 -28.70
N GLU A 75 5.90 7.08 -28.53
CA GLU A 75 5.29 6.18 -27.54
C GLU A 75 5.90 4.76 -27.58
N TRP A 76 6.25 4.25 -28.76
CA TRP A 76 6.73 2.88 -28.97
C TRP A 76 8.26 2.77 -29.04
N GLY A 77 8.99 3.88 -29.07
CA GLY A 77 10.45 3.91 -29.27
C GLY A 77 10.89 3.31 -30.61
N GLU A 78 10.02 3.31 -31.61
CA GLU A 78 10.31 2.79 -32.96
C GLU A 78 10.95 3.86 -33.85
N LEU A 79 10.59 5.13 -33.66
CA LEU A 79 11.03 6.28 -34.46
C LEU A 79 11.46 7.48 -33.57
N PRO A 80 12.57 7.36 -32.81
CA PRO A 80 13.27 8.48 -32.20
C PRO A 80 13.56 9.60 -33.19
N PHE A 81 13.66 10.83 -32.68
CA PHE A 81 14.06 11.98 -33.46
C PHE A 81 15.22 12.75 -32.79
N LEU A 82 16.05 13.37 -33.61
CA LEU A 82 17.06 14.34 -33.19
C LEU A 82 16.76 15.69 -33.85
N LEU A 83 16.61 16.73 -33.04
CA LEU A 83 16.53 18.10 -33.54
C LEU A 83 17.94 18.68 -33.66
N ALA A 84 18.40 18.96 -34.87
CA ALA A 84 19.68 19.63 -35.10
C ALA A 84 19.60 21.15 -34.87
N SER A 85 20.73 21.77 -34.53
CA SER A 85 20.83 23.22 -34.32
C SER A 85 20.50 24.06 -35.54
N ASP A 86 20.56 23.48 -36.73
CA ASP A 86 20.11 24.12 -37.96
C ASP A 86 18.58 24.10 -38.14
N GLY A 87 17.82 23.46 -37.24
CA GLY A 87 16.36 23.33 -37.32
C GLY A 87 15.88 22.17 -38.21
N THR A 88 16.76 21.23 -38.55
CA THR A 88 16.38 19.97 -39.21
C THR A 88 16.03 18.91 -38.17
N LEU A 89 14.85 18.33 -38.29
CA LEU A 89 14.42 17.18 -37.50
C LEU A 89 14.81 15.88 -38.22
N HIS A 90 15.67 15.08 -37.61
CA HIS A 90 16.13 13.80 -38.13
C HIS A 90 15.36 12.67 -37.47
N LEU A 91 14.54 11.96 -38.24
CA LEU A 91 13.81 10.78 -37.79
C LEU A 91 14.67 9.54 -37.99
N LEU A 92 14.89 8.79 -36.91
CA LEU A 92 15.85 7.69 -36.84
C LEU A 92 15.11 6.34 -36.69
N PRO A 93 14.61 5.73 -37.77
CA PRO A 93 13.94 4.43 -37.69
C PRO A 93 14.93 3.32 -37.31
N ALA A 94 14.44 2.26 -36.68
CA ALA A 94 15.26 1.09 -36.33
C ALA A 94 15.80 0.35 -37.56
N SER A 95 15.05 0.39 -38.67
CA SER A 95 15.41 -0.24 -39.94
C SER A 95 15.02 0.65 -41.12
N GLY A 96 15.95 0.88 -42.05
CA GLY A 96 15.75 1.71 -43.24
C GLY A 96 16.52 3.03 -43.19
N ALA A 97 16.45 3.81 -44.27
CA ALA A 97 17.00 5.16 -44.29
C ALA A 97 16.10 6.10 -43.47
N GLY A 98 16.71 6.89 -42.58
CA GLY A 98 16.01 7.95 -41.86
C GLY A 98 15.45 9.01 -42.79
N SER A 99 14.44 9.74 -42.33
CA SER A 99 13.88 10.89 -43.03
C SER A 99 14.24 12.17 -42.28
N THR A 100 14.34 13.27 -43.01
CA THR A 100 14.66 14.58 -42.45
C THR A 100 13.55 15.55 -42.81
N VAL A 101 13.07 16.30 -41.82
CA VAL A 101 12.07 17.35 -42.00
C VAL A 101 12.68 18.67 -41.58
N ARG A 102 12.73 19.63 -42.49
CA ARG A 102 13.24 20.97 -42.19
C ARG A 102 12.12 21.82 -41.58
N LEU A 103 12.30 22.26 -40.33
CA LEU A 103 11.30 23.03 -39.59
C LEU A 103 11.60 24.53 -39.60
N LEU A 104 12.88 24.92 -39.66
CA LEU A 104 13.32 26.31 -39.67
C LEU A 104 13.75 26.81 -41.07
N PRO A 105 13.50 28.09 -41.40
CA PRO A 105 14.06 28.73 -42.60
C PRO A 105 15.59 28.77 -42.62
N ASP A 106 16.17 29.02 -43.79
CA ASP A 106 17.63 29.15 -43.94
C ASP A 106 18.18 30.37 -43.20
N GLY A 107 19.26 30.18 -42.44
CA GLY A 107 19.95 31.24 -41.67
C GLY A 107 19.47 31.41 -40.23
N GLU A 108 18.49 30.62 -39.79
CA GLU A 108 18.02 30.59 -38.41
C GLU A 108 18.39 29.27 -37.73
N GLN A 109 18.75 29.33 -36.44
CA GLN A 109 19.18 28.17 -35.67
C GLN A 109 18.22 27.91 -34.51
N ALA A 110 18.00 26.64 -34.21
CA ALA A 110 17.36 26.19 -32.99
C ALA A 110 18.38 26.31 -31.84
N THR A 111 18.00 27.02 -30.78
CA THR A 111 18.89 27.31 -29.64
C THR A 111 18.37 26.73 -28.34
N ALA A 112 17.06 26.47 -28.24
CA ALA A 112 16.44 25.79 -27.11
C ALA A 112 15.25 24.95 -27.61
N SER A 113 14.90 23.93 -26.85
CA SER A 113 13.72 23.11 -27.12
C SER A 113 13.13 22.54 -25.85
N ASP A 114 11.85 22.24 -25.90
CA ASP A 114 11.15 21.46 -24.88
C ASP A 114 10.20 20.48 -25.56
N TYR A 115 10.18 19.23 -25.11
CA TYR A 115 9.43 18.14 -25.75
C TYR A 115 8.49 17.47 -24.76
N ASP A 116 7.20 17.62 -25.01
CA ASP A 116 6.15 16.88 -24.35
C ASP A 116 5.89 15.57 -25.11
N GLN A 117 6.22 14.46 -24.47
CA GLN A 117 6.06 13.14 -25.05
C GLN A 117 4.60 12.65 -25.06
N GLU A 118 3.79 13.07 -24.09
CA GLU A 118 2.40 12.64 -23.94
C GLU A 118 1.53 13.27 -25.04
N GLU A 119 1.67 14.58 -25.23
CA GLU A 119 0.96 15.33 -26.28
C GLU A 119 1.69 15.33 -27.63
N GLN A 120 2.90 14.75 -27.71
CA GLN A 120 3.75 14.71 -28.91
C GLN A 120 4.08 16.10 -29.48
N SER A 121 4.15 17.09 -28.59
CA SER A 121 4.30 18.51 -28.88
C SER A 121 5.74 18.93 -28.61
N LEU A 122 6.39 19.51 -29.62
CA LEU A 122 7.77 20.01 -29.53
C LEU A 122 7.76 21.53 -29.67
N VAL A 123 8.35 22.24 -28.72
CA VAL A 123 8.54 23.68 -28.80
C VAL A 123 10.00 23.98 -29.09
N ILE A 124 10.24 24.90 -30.02
CA ILE A 124 11.57 25.31 -30.48
C ILE A 124 11.72 26.82 -30.27
N GLY A 125 12.75 27.20 -29.52
CA GLY A 125 13.24 28.57 -29.42
C GLY A 125 14.36 28.81 -30.42
N THR A 126 14.32 29.94 -31.12
CA THR A 126 15.29 30.25 -32.18
C THR A 126 16.29 31.35 -31.84
N SER A 127 17.37 31.40 -32.61
CA SER A 127 18.41 32.44 -32.55
C SER A 127 17.88 33.86 -32.86
N LEU A 128 16.73 33.98 -33.53
CA LEU A 128 16.08 35.26 -33.87
C LEU A 128 14.96 35.64 -32.89
N GLY A 129 14.76 34.87 -31.82
CA GLY A 129 13.77 35.16 -30.79
C GLY A 129 12.35 34.74 -31.13
N ARG A 130 12.19 33.69 -31.95
CA ARG A 130 10.89 33.12 -32.32
C ARG A 130 10.64 31.84 -31.54
N VAL A 131 9.39 31.61 -31.13
CA VAL A 131 8.96 30.37 -30.47
C VAL A 131 8.00 29.65 -31.41
N LEU A 132 8.36 28.46 -31.85
CA LEU A 132 7.56 27.64 -32.74
C LEU A 132 7.07 26.41 -32.00
N SER A 133 5.79 26.09 -32.13
CA SER A 133 5.24 24.81 -31.68
C SER A 133 5.03 23.89 -32.88
N VAL A 134 5.56 22.68 -32.74
CA VAL A 134 5.62 21.65 -33.76
C VAL A 134 4.93 20.41 -33.22
N ASP A 135 3.88 19.99 -33.91
CA ASP A 135 3.23 18.73 -33.63
C ASP A 135 3.87 17.63 -34.48
N LEU A 136 4.42 16.61 -33.83
CA LEU A 136 5.13 15.52 -34.50
C LEU A 136 4.18 14.56 -35.24
N ASN A 137 2.90 14.51 -34.84
CA ASN A 137 1.86 13.67 -35.43
C ASN A 137 2.33 12.23 -35.67
N TYR A 138 2.71 11.51 -34.61
CA TYR A 138 3.04 10.10 -34.73
C TYR A 138 1.78 9.28 -35.01
N SER A 139 1.83 8.47 -36.06
CA SER A 139 0.73 7.61 -36.47
C SER A 139 1.22 6.19 -36.77
N SER A 140 0.39 5.21 -36.46
CA SER A 140 0.65 3.81 -36.78
C SER A 140 0.09 3.47 -38.16
N GLU A 141 0.97 3.27 -39.14
CA GLU A 141 0.60 2.80 -40.48
C GLU A 141 0.74 1.28 -40.55
N LEU A 142 -0.29 0.59 -41.06
CA LEU A 142 -0.23 -0.84 -41.36
C LEU A 142 0.28 -1.03 -42.79
N LEU A 143 1.41 -1.71 -42.92
CA LEU A 143 1.98 -2.10 -44.20
C LEU A 143 1.14 -3.22 -44.85
N ALA A 144 1.26 -3.36 -46.17
CA ALA A 144 0.48 -4.32 -46.96
C ALA A 144 0.74 -5.80 -46.60
N ASP A 145 1.84 -6.09 -45.92
CA ASP A 145 2.21 -7.40 -45.36
C ASP A 145 1.61 -7.66 -43.96
N GLY A 146 0.87 -6.69 -43.41
CA GLY A 146 0.29 -6.75 -42.07
C GLY A 146 1.24 -6.24 -40.96
N ALA A 147 2.47 -5.83 -41.30
CA ALA A 147 3.41 -5.29 -40.32
C ALA A 147 3.03 -3.84 -39.94
N ARG A 148 3.15 -3.50 -38.65
CA ARG A 148 2.96 -2.13 -38.16
C ARG A 148 4.25 -1.32 -38.34
N ARG A 149 4.13 -0.07 -38.78
CA ARG A 149 5.22 0.90 -38.82
C ARG A 149 4.76 2.24 -38.26
N ILE A 150 5.54 2.83 -37.38
CA ILE A 150 5.31 4.21 -36.94
C ILE A 150 5.82 5.19 -38.00
N ALA A 151 4.98 6.16 -38.36
CA ALA A 151 5.31 7.28 -39.23
C ALA A 151 5.02 8.59 -38.51
N ALA A 152 5.91 9.57 -38.64
CA ALA A 152 5.72 10.93 -38.12
C ALA A 152 5.46 11.90 -39.28
N LYS A 153 4.59 12.87 -39.05
CA LYS A 153 4.34 13.99 -39.99
C LYS A 153 4.50 15.33 -39.25
N PRO A 154 5.74 15.71 -38.89
CA PRO A 154 5.99 16.93 -38.15
C PRO A 154 5.48 18.15 -38.92
N ALA A 155 4.71 19.01 -38.24
CA ALA A 155 4.19 20.24 -38.81
C ALA A 155 4.25 21.38 -37.78
N VAL A 156 4.68 22.56 -38.23
CA VAL A 156 4.59 23.78 -37.41
C VAL A 156 3.12 24.18 -37.34
N ILE A 157 2.54 24.14 -36.14
CA ILE A 157 1.12 24.42 -35.92
C ILE A 157 0.88 25.86 -35.43
N ALA A 158 1.86 26.44 -34.74
CA ALA A 158 1.75 27.79 -34.20
C ALA A 158 3.13 28.45 -34.07
N GLU A 159 3.13 29.78 -34.23
CA GLU A 159 4.26 30.65 -33.89
C GLU A 159 3.79 31.63 -32.80
N TYR A 160 4.53 31.67 -31.70
CA TYR A 160 4.22 32.50 -30.56
C TYR A 160 5.21 33.66 -30.46
N ALA A 161 4.66 34.88 -30.47
CA ALA A 161 5.43 36.08 -30.16
C ALA A 161 5.54 36.24 -28.64
N ILE A 162 6.64 35.72 -28.06
CA ILE A 162 6.96 35.79 -26.64
C ILE A 162 8.39 36.31 -26.49
N GLY A 163 8.60 37.27 -25.59
CA GLY A 163 9.89 37.87 -25.34
C GLY A 163 10.26 39.03 -26.26
N GLU A 164 11.55 39.35 -26.31
CA GLU A 164 12.10 40.46 -27.09
C GLU A 164 12.49 39.97 -28.51
N PRO A 165 11.91 40.55 -29.58
CA PRO A 165 12.23 40.16 -30.96
C PRO A 165 13.71 40.38 -31.29
N GLY A 166 14.33 39.43 -32.01
CA GLY A 166 15.71 39.54 -32.47
C GLY A 166 16.78 39.18 -31.44
N LYS A 167 16.38 38.78 -30.21
CA LYS A 167 17.30 38.21 -29.22
C LYS A 167 17.20 36.67 -29.19
N PRO A 168 18.33 35.94 -29.09
CA PRO A 168 18.31 34.48 -29.07
C PRO A 168 17.60 33.94 -27.82
N ILE A 169 16.75 32.93 -27.99
CA ILE A 169 16.11 32.20 -26.89
C ILE A 169 17.08 31.13 -26.39
N VAL A 170 17.51 31.25 -25.13
CA VAL A 170 18.50 30.34 -24.52
C VAL A 170 17.82 29.21 -23.73
N GLY A 171 16.54 29.38 -23.36
CA GLY A 171 15.72 28.35 -22.74
C GLY A 171 14.25 28.55 -23.09
N VAL A 172 13.54 27.44 -23.25
CA VAL A 172 12.09 27.42 -23.46
C VAL A 172 11.50 26.33 -22.58
N ALA A 173 10.33 26.58 -22.03
CA ALA A 173 9.56 25.61 -21.26
C ALA A 173 8.08 25.68 -21.66
N LEU A 174 7.46 24.52 -21.82
CA LEU A 174 6.08 24.31 -22.24
C LEU A 174 5.32 23.56 -21.14
N GLY A 175 4.13 24.04 -20.82
CA GLY A 175 3.07 23.23 -20.20
C GLY A 175 1.89 23.17 -21.16
N ASP A 176 1.53 21.99 -21.63
CA ASP A 176 0.46 21.76 -22.60
C ASP A 176 -0.66 20.91 -21.97
N SER A 177 -1.76 21.55 -21.57
CA SER A 177 -2.93 20.84 -21.09
C SER A 177 -4.09 21.01 -22.06
N SER A 178 -5.08 20.12 -21.96
CA SER A 178 -6.29 20.19 -22.80
C SER A 178 -7.09 21.51 -22.68
N GLU A 179 -6.92 22.28 -21.61
CA GLU A 179 -7.67 23.53 -21.35
C GLU A 179 -6.80 24.79 -21.52
N ALA A 180 -5.53 24.73 -21.10
CA ALA A 180 -4.61 25.87 -21.09
C ALA A 180 -3.18 25.46 -21.46
N LYS A 181 -2.45 26.39 -22.07
CA LYS A 181 -1.05 26.24 -22.45
C LYS A 181 -0.22 27.38 -21.88
N MET A 182 0.82 27.07 -21.13
CA MET A 182 1.80 28.04 -20.67
C MET A 182 3.11 27.87 -21.44
N LEU A 183 3.68 29.00 -21.89
CA LEU A 183 4.99 29.06 -22.50
C LEU A 183 5.86 30.06 -21.75
N ALA A 184 7.06 29.63 -21.35
CA ALA A 184 8.06 30.49 -20.77
C ALA A 184 9.33 30.49 -21.63
N VAL A 185 9.94 31.66 -21.81
CA VAL A 185 11.22 31.82 -22.54
C VAL A 185 12.24 32.57 -21.71
N LEU A 186 13.49 32.13 -21.82
CA LEU A 186 14.67 32.74 -21.22
C LEU A 186 15.51 33.43 -22.31
N GLN A 187 15.67 34.74 -22.21
CA GLN A 187 16.46 35.56 -23.14
C GLN A 187 17.32 36.56 -22.35
N ASP A 188 18.65 36.52 -22.53
CA ASP A 188 19.55 37.53 -21.94
C ASP A 188 19.36 37.71 -20.41
N GLY A 189 19.09 36.60 -19.70
CA GLY A 189 18.82 36.58 -18.25
C GLY A 189 17.43 37.07 -17.83
N LYS A 190 16.54 37.38 -18.77
CA LYS A 190 15.14 37.72 -18.54
C LYS A 190 14.20 36.55 -18.84
N VAL A 191 13.13 36.45 -18.07
CA VAL A 191 12.09 35.43 -18.27
C VAL A 191 10.78 36.10 -18.68
N HIS A 192 10.25 35.68 -19.83
CA HIS A 192 8.94 36.06 -20.30
C HIS A 192 8.01 34.85 -20.29
N ALA A 193 6.87 34.97 -19.61
CA ALA A 193 5.85 33.93 -19.56
C ALA A 193 4.60 34.40 -20.30
N SER A 194 3.94 33.49 -21.02
CA SER A 194 2.65 33.72 -21.68
C SER A 194 1.72 32.55 -21.43
N MET A 195 0.45 32.88 -21.18
CA MET A 195 -0.63 31.90 -21.04
C MET A 195 -1.57 31.99 -22.23
N PHE A 196 -2.02 30.83 -22.71
CA PHE A 196 -2.95 30.67 -23.81
C PHE A 196 -4.09 29.76 -23.38
N GLU A 197 -5.32 30.09 -23.76
CA GLU A 197 -6.50 29.25 -23.58
C GLU A 197 -6.75 28.47 -24.87
N ILE A 198 -7.05 27.17 -24.75
CA ILE A 198 -7.35 26.33 -25.91
C ILE A 198 -8.87 26.21 -26.04
N GLY A 199 -9.45 26.92 -27.02
CA GLY A 199 -10.89 26.82 -27.29
C GLY A 199 -11.28 25.45 -27.85
N LEU A 200 -12.50 24.97 -27.57
CA LEU A 200 -13.04 23.78 -28.24
C LEU A 200 -13.31 24.05 -29.73
N ALA A 201 -12.82 23.17 -30.61
CA ALA A 201 -13.15 23.24 -32.04
C ALA A 201 -14.66 23.00 -32.27
N ALA A 202 -15.35 23.93 -32.92
CA ALA A 202 -16.80 23.92 -33.08
C ALA A 202 -17.35 22.78 -33.98
N LEU A 203 -16.51 22.01 -34.68
CA LEU A 203 -16.92 20.88 -35.53
C LEU A 203 -15.76 19.90 -35.79
N GLY A 204 -15.66 18.84 -34.98
CA GLY A 204 -15.06 17.55 -35.37
C GLY A 204 -13.60 17.50 -35.84
N GLY A 205 -12.77 18.51 -35.54
CA GLY A 205 -11.32 18.52 -35.81
C GLY A 205 -10.49 18.63 -34.52
N SER A 206 -9.21 18.25 -34.59
CA SER A 206 -8.24 18.36 -33.48
C SER A 206 -7.92 19.83 -33.16
N ALA A 207 -7.76 20.10 -31.85
CA ALA A 207 -7.35 21.33 -31.16
C ALA A 207 -7.88 22.67 -31.70
N GLY A 208 -8.71 23.38 -30.93
CA GLY A 208 -9.11 24.74 -31.31
C GLY A 208 -7.97 25.74 -31.18
N LYS A 209 -8.19 26.93 -31.74
CA LYS A 209 -7.16 27.96 -31.84
C LYS A 209 -6.78 28.46 -30.44
N ALA A 210 -5.48 28.37 -30.11
CA ALA A 210 -4.97 28.92 -28.86
C ALA A 210 -5.11 30.45 -28.84
N GLU A 211 -5.89 30.99 -27.92
CA GLU A 211 -6.04 32.44 -27.72
C GLU A 211 -5.15 32.90 -26.57
N LYS A 212 -4.39 33.97 -26.79
CA LYS A 212 -3.45 34.49 -25.80
C LYS A 212 -4.22 35.21 -24.68
N LEU A 213 -4.16 34.69 -23.47
CA LEU A 213 -4.75 35.31 -22.28
C LEU A 213 -3.89 36.47 -21.79
N TRP A 214 -2.61 36.20 -21.51
CA TRP A 214 -1.68 37.21 -21.04
C TRP A 214 -0.23 36.89 -21.43
N SER A 215 0.64 37.90 -21.32
CA SER A 215 2.09 37.77 -21.55
C SER A 215 2.83 38.83 -20.78
N LYS A 216 3.72 38.39 -19.90
CA LYS A 216 4.37 39.26 -18.92
C LYS A 216 5.86 38.93 -18.80
N ASP A 217 6.63 39.96 -18.50
CA ASP A 217 8.01 39.82 -18.04
C ASP A 217 7.97 39.54 -16.53
N VAL A 218 8.38 38.33 -16.14
CA VAL A 218 8.37 37.87 -14.74
C VAL A 218 9.75 38.01 -14.07
N THR A 219 10.72 38.60 -14.76
CA THR A 219 12.11 38.75 -14.28
C THR A 219 12.17 39.49 -12.94
N ALA A 220 11.29 40.48 -12.72
CA ALA A 220 11.24 41.25 -11.48
C ALA A 220 10.83 40.42 -10.24
N LEU A 221 10.19 39.26 -10.44
CA LEU A 221 9.83 38.33 -9.37
C LEU A 221 10.99 37.41 -8.98
N LEU A 222 12.02 37.33 -9.82
CA LEU A 222 13.17 36.47 -9.62
C LEU A 222 14.28 37.22 -8.87
N PRO A 223 14.91 36.59 -7.85
CA PRO A 223 15.96 37.24 -7.06
C PRO A 223 17.29 37.40 -7.83
N ALA A 224 17.48 36.63 -8.91
CA ALA A 224 18.64 36.69 -9.79
C ALA A 224 18.26 36.11 -11.18
N PRO A 225 19.06 36.39 -12.22
CA PRO A 225 18.86 35.81 -13.55
C PRO A 225 18.92 34.28 -13.49
N PRO A 226 17.92 33.55 -14.01
CA PRO A 226 17.92 32.10 -14.02
C PRO A 226 18.79 31.56 -15.17
N GLU A 227 19.33 30.36 -14.96
CA GLU A 227 20.01 29.55 -15.97
C GLU A 227 19.06 28.52 -16.61
N ARG A 228 18.03 28.08 -15.88
CA ARG A 228 17.03 27.12 -16.35
C ARG A 228 15.63 27.52 -15.92
N ILE A 229 14.66 27.18 -16.75
CA ILE A 229 13.23 27.38 -16.52
C ILE A 229 12.49 26.08 -16.84
N LEU A 230 11.44 25.78 -16.07
CA LEU A 230 10.52 24.65 -16.28
C LEU A 230 9.09 25.13 -16.05
N VAL A 231 8.13 24.55 -16.76
CA VAL A 231 6.70 24.79 -16.59
C VAL A 231 6.06 23.43 -16.36
N ASP A 232 5.11 23.33 -15.43
CA ASP A 232 4.35 22.07 -15.29
C ASP A 232 3.37 21.90 -16.45
N ASP A 233 3.00 20.66 -16.77
CA ASP A 233 2.13 20.29 -17.87
C ASP A 233 0.75 20.95 -17.77
N ARG A 234 0.29 21.31 -16.56
CA ARG A 234 -0.98 22.02 -16.34
C ARG A 234 -0.86 23.53 -16.55
N GLY A 235 0.34 24.05 -16.71
CA GLY A 235 0.64 25.46 -16.83
C GLY A 235 0.31 26.26 -15.56
N GLU A 236 0.27 25.64 -14.38
CA GLU A 236 -0.09 26.35 -13.14
C GLU A 236 1.10 27.06 -12.49
N SER A 237 2.32 26.66 -12.81
CA SER A 237 3.56 27.07 -12.17
C SER A 237 4.75 27.12 -13.12
N LEU A 238 5.69 27.99 -12.79
CA LEU A 238 6.95 28.21 -13.49
C LEU A 238 8.09 28.13 -12.47
N VAL A 239 8.98 27.16 -12.67
CA VAL A 239 10.15 26.95 -11.82
C VAL A 239 11.36 27.57 -12.50
N ALA A 240 12.11 28.41 -11.78
CA ALA A 240 13.31 29.06 -12.26
C ALA A 240 14.49 28.76 -11.34
N ALA A 241 15.59 28.27 -11.90
CA ALA A 241 16.83 27.95 -11.17
C ALA A 241 17.96 28.92 -11.54
N ASP A 242 18.61 29.55 -10.55
CA ASP A 242 19.70 30.51 -10.75
C ASP A 242 21.11 29.87 -10.67
N SER A 243 22.11 30.63 -11.11
CA SER A 243 23.53 30.23 -11.11
C SER A 243 24.13 30.00 -9.71
N GLN A 244 23.44 30.43 -8.65
CA GLN A 244 23.84 30.22 -7.25
C GLN A 244 23.12 29.02 -6.61
N GLY A 245 22.37 28.25 -7.40
CA GLY A 245 21.60 27.09 -6.97
C GLY A 245 20.33 27.42 -6.18
N ARG A 246 19.75 28.62 -6.35
CA ARG A 246 18.43 28.96 -5.81
C ARG A 246 17.34 28.56 -6.78
N ILE A 247 16.28 27.97 -6.25
CA ILE A 247 15.04 27.69 -6.97
C ILE A 247 13.99 28.69 -6.52
N THR A 248 13.35 29.33 -7.50
CA THR A 248 12.17 30.17 -7.30
C THR A 248 11.01 29.53 -8.04
N VAL A 249 9.90 29.30 -7.32
CA VAL A 249 8.67 28.75 -7.91
C VAL A 249 7.67 29.89 -8.00
N LEU A 250 7.21 30.18 -9.21
CA LEU A 250 6.14 31.12 -9.51
C LEU A 250 4.86 30.33 -9.76
N GLN A 251 3.72 30.80 -9.27
CA GLN A 251 2.41 30.21 -9.52
C GLN A 251 1.50 31.24 -10.19
N VAL A 252 0.60 30.79 -11.05
CA VAL A 252 -0.46 31.64 -11.63
C VAL A 252 -1.45 32.05 -10.54
N ASP A 253 -1.73 33.34 -10.44
CA ASP A 253 -2.79 33.91 -9.60
C ASP A 253 -3.64 34.87 -10.44
N GLY A 254 -4.75 34.35 -10.97
CA GLY A 254 -5.58 35.06 -11.95
C GLY A 254 -4.83 35.30 -13.26
N GLU A 255 -4.64 36.57 -13.63
CA GLU A 255 -3.87 36.98 -14.81
C GLU A 255 -2.40 37.32 -14.48
N ASP A 256 -1.98 37.23 -13.22
CA ASP A 256 -0.63 37.52 -12.74
C ASP A 256 0.12 36.25 -12.33
N MET A 257 1.44 36.38 -12.14
CA MET A 257 2.25 35.35 -11.48
C MET A 257 2.76 35.88 -10.15
N VAL A 258 2.75 35.01 -9.14
CA VAL A 258 3.21 35.32 -7.79
C VAL A 258 4.26 34.32 -7.35
N VAL A 259 5.16 34.75 -6.47
CA VAL A 259 6.14 33.84 -5.86
C VAL A 259 5.39 32.90 -4.90
N PHE A 260 5.34 31.62 -5.24
CA PHE A 260 4.61 30.60 -4.49
C PHE A 260 5.12 30.46 -3.05
N GLN A 261 6.45 30.48 -2.90
CA GLN A 261 7.13 30.36 -1.61
C GLN A 261 8.49 31.05 -1.63
N GLN A 262 9.08 31.22 -0.45
CA GLN A 262 10.43 31.76 -0.35
C GLN A 262 11.42 30.93 -1.19
N PRO A 263 12.28 31.58 -2.02
CA PRO A 263 13.30 30.88 -2.77
C PRO A 263 14.19 30.05 -1.85
N PHE A 264 14.50 28.82 -2.26
CA PHE A 264 15.26 27.86 -1.47
C PHE A 264 16.48 27.34 -2.24
N LYS A 265 17.48 26.85 -1.51
CA LYS A 265 18.70 26.26 -2.08
C LYS A 265 18.76 24.77 -1.76
N PRO A 266 18.56 23.88 -2.75
CA PRO A 266 18.52 22.44 -2.52
C PRO A 266 19.81 21.85 -1.95
N PHE A 267 20.96 22.44 -2.29
CA PHE A 267 22.30 21.96 -1.97
C PHE A 267 23.10 22.97 -1.12
N ALA A 268 22.44 23.76 -0.29
CA ALA A 268 23.09 24.79 0.54
C ALA A 268 24.16 24.22 1.51
N ASP A 269 24.06 22.93 1.82
CA ASP A 269 24.97 22.16 2.67
C ASP A 269 26.20 21.62 1.92
N LEU A 270 26.24 21.70 0.59
CA LEU A 270 27.37 21.25 -0.22
C LEU A 270 28.39 22.36 -0.46
N VAL A 271 29.64 21.96 -0.74
CA VAL A 271 30.74 22.89 -1.09
C VAL A 271 30.43 23.65 -2.38
N ASP A 272 29.89 22.94 -3.37
CA ASP A 272 29.34 23.53 -4.60
C ASP A 272 27.80 23.41 -4.57
N PRO A 273 27.08 24.49 -4.23
CA PRO A 273 25.63 24.47 -4.10
C PRO A 273 24.89 24.60 -5.44
N ARG A 274 25.60 24.60 -6.58
CA ARG A 274 24.99 24.73 -7.91
C ARG A 274 24.11 23.52 -8.26
N ILE A 275 23.27 23.70 -9.27
CA ILE A 275 22.37 22.68 -9.80
C ILE A 275 22.90 22.26 -11.17
N ALA A 276 23.26 20.97 -11.32
CA ALA A 276 23.72 20.38 -12.58
C ALA A 276 22.55 19.93 -13.45
N SER A 277 21.47 19.41 -12.84
CA SER A 277 20.20 19.12 -13.51
C SER A 277 19.01 19.37 -12.60
N ILE A 278 17.92 19.81 -13.21
CA ILE A 278 16.62 20.03 -12.59
C ILE A 278 15.55 19.72 -13.63
N ASP A 279 14.65 18.81 -13.30
CA ASP A 279 13.51 18.44 -14.14
C ASP A 279 12.36 17.91 -13.28
N PHE A 280 11.16 17.92 -13.83
CA PHE A 280 9.99 17.31 -13.21
C PHE A 280 10.01 15.77 -13.31
N LEU A 281 9.40 15.13 -12.32
CA LEU A 281 8.92 13.75 -12.45
C LEU A 281 7.52 13.77 -13.06
N PHE A 282 7.15 12.65 -13.69
CA PHE A 282 5.80 12.40 -14.15
C PHE A 282 4.72 12.90 -13.18
N GLY A 283 3.83 13.78 -13.64
CA GLY A 283 2.78 14.43 -12.86
C GLY A 283 3.18 15.78 -12.21
N ASP A 284 4.41 16.24 -12.38
CA ASP A 284 4.96 17.57 -12.05
C ASP A 284 4.81 18.07 -10.61
N VAL A 285 4.51 17.18 -9.68
CA VAL A 285 4.44 17.50 -8.25
C VAL A 285 5.83 17.51 -7.60
N SER A 286 6.81 16.84 -8.22
CA SER A 286 8.14 16.61 -7.68
C SER A 286 9.24 17.02 -8.65
N LEU A 287 10.26 17.71 -8.13
CA LEU A 287 11.48 18.10 -8.82
C LEU A 287 12.61 17.13 -8.48
N VAL A 288 13.27 16.59 -9.51
CA VAL A 288 14.54 15.85 -9.37
C VAL A 288 15.68 16.81 -9.55
N LEU A 289 16.59 16.84 -8.58
CA LEU A 289 17.69 17.78 -8.53
C LEU A 289 18.99 17.02 -8.40
N THR A 290 19.98 17.35 -9.24
CA THR A 290 21.32 16.80 -9.13
C THR A 290 22.36 17.90 -8.98
N ALA A 291 23.27 17.74 -8.02
CA ALA A 291 24.41 18.63 -7.83
C ALA A 291 25.57 18.23 -8.76
N PRO A 292 26.51 19.15 -9.07
CA PRO A 292 27.75 18.83 -9.79
C PRO A 292 28.60 17.74 -9.11
N SER A 293 28.45 17.54 -7.79
CA SER A 293 29.10 16.47 -7.05
C SER A 293 28.48 15.09 -7.27
N GLY A 294 27.36 15.02 -7.99
CA GLY A 294 26.59 13.79 -8.22
C GLY A 294 25.48 13.54 -7.20
N GLU A 295 25.35 14.34 -6.14
CA GLU A 295 24.26 14.18 -5.17
C GLU A 295 22.90 14.42 -5.81
N ASN A 296 21.98 13.46 -5.63
CA ASN A 296 20.65 13.50 -6.21
C ASN A 296 19.58 13.55 -5.11
N ARG A 297 18.72 14.57 -5.17
CA ARG A 297 17.68 14.86 -4.19
C ARG A 297 16.35 15.06 -4.90
N ILE A 298 15.25 14.68 -4.25
CA ILE A 298 13.90 14.95 -4.75
C ILE A 298 13.22 15.91 -3.79
N PHE A 299 12.69 16.98 -4.37
CA PHE A 299 11.87 17.96 -3.68
C PHE A 299 10.44 17.81 -4.18
N SER A 300 9.51 17.53 -3.28
CA SER A 300 8.09 17.37 -3.63
C SER A 300 7.26 18.42 -2.91
N LEU A 301 6.11 18.77 -3.49
CA LEU A 301 5.08 19.51 -2.76
C LEU A 301 4.54 18.66 -1.61
N PHE A 302 4.57 19.23 -0.41
CA PHE A 302 3.99 18.63 0.79
C PHE A 302 3.28 19.69 1.64
N ILE A 303 2.41 19.25 2.54
CA ILE A 303 1.76 20.15 3.50
C ILE A 303 2.66 20.24 4.73
N ASP A 304 3.19 21.44 4.99
CA ASP A 304 3.98 21.68 6.20
C ASP A 304 3.05 21.56 7.43
N PRO A 305 3.34 20.65 8.38
CA PRO A 305 2.47 20.44 9.53
C PRO A 305 2.42 21.64 10.49
N THR A 306 3.44 22.49 10.50
CA THR A 306 3.53 23.69 11.35
C THR A 306 2.81 24.87 10.71
N LEU A 307 3.04 25.10 9.42
CA LEU A 307 2.49 26.25 8.69
C LEU A 307 1.10 25.97 8.09
N GLN A 308 0.70 24.69 7.98
CA GLN A 308 -0.53 24.24 7.32
C GLN A 308 -0.67 24.80 5.89
N LYS A 309 0.47 24.94 5.20
CA LYS A 309 0.57 25.44 3.83
C LYS A 309 1.34 24.45 2.97
N ARG A 310 0.99 24.39 1.68
CA ARG A 310 1.74 23.62 0.69
C ARG A 310 3.07 24.32 0.40
N GLN A 311 4.15 23.56 0.38
CA GLN A 311 5.47 24.04 0.01
C GLN A 311 6.30 22.91 -0.59
N TYR A 312 7.30 23.26 -1.42
CA TYR A 312 8.35 22.34 -1.82
C TYR A 312 9.32 22.14 -0.68
N GLY A 313 9.62 20.89 -0.36
CA GLY A 313 10.71 20.53 0.54
C GLY A 313 11.34 19.21 0.16
N LYS A 314 12.50 18.94 0.77
CA LYS A 314 13.29 17.73 0.50
C LYS A 314 12.55 16.51 1.04
N THR A 315 12.04 15.67 0.16
CA THR A 315 11.28 14.46 0.52
C THR A 315 12.13 13.21 0.42
N LYS A 316 13.05 13.14 -0.55
CA LYS A 316 13.94 11.97 -0.73
C LYS A 316 15.39 12.38 -1.01
N ASP A 317 16.32 11.57 -0.50
CA ASP A 317 17.73 11.57 -0.89
C ASP A 317 18.01 10.25 -1.64
N LEU A 318 18.72 10.32 -2.76
CA LEU A 318 19.13 9.15 -3.55
C LEU A 318 20.66 9.00 -3.55
N PRO A 319 21.18 7.78 -3.77
CA PRO A 319 22.61 7.57 -3.90
C PRO A 319 23.23 8.49 -4.96
N PRO A 320 24.41 9.08 -4.72
CA PRO A 320 25.03 9.98 -5.68
C PRO A 320 25.47 9.23 -6.95
N LEU A 321 25.34 9.88 -8.12
CA LEU A 321 25.90 9.41 -9.38
C LEU A 321 27.27 10.07 -9.57
N LYS A 322 28.36 9.32 -9.43
CA LYS A 322 29.72 9.89 -9.30
C LYS A 322 30.17 10.73 -10.49
N ALA A 323 29.69 10.38 -11.69
CA ALA A 323 30.00 11.10 -12.91
C ALA A 323 29.35 12.49 -12.96
N GLY A 324 28.33 12.76 -12.13
CA GLY A 324 27.38 13.87 -12.26
C GLY A 324 26.06 13.37 -12.86
N ALA A 325 25.18 14.25 -13.30
CA ALA A 325 23.97 13.90 -14.04
C ALA A 325 23.51 15.08 -14.90
N ASN A 326 24.14 15.29 -16.05
CA ASN A 326 23.79 16.38 -16.95
C ASN A 326 22.63 16.03 -17.89
N ALA A 327 22.44 14.74 -18.19
CA ALA A 327 21.33 14.24 -18.99
C ALA A 327 20.24 13.63 -18.10
N TYR A 328 18.98 13.96 -18.41
CA TYR A 328 17.80 13.53 -17.67
C TYR A 328 16.68 13.12 -18.64
N ALA A 329 15.99 12.03 -18.31
CA ALA A 329 14.71 11.69 -18.91
C ALA A 329 13.80 11.02 -17.88
N HIS A 330 12.51 11.27 -17.93
CA HIS A 330 11.54 10.60 -17.07
C HIS A 330 10.57 9.74 -17.90
N SER A 331 9.90 8.81 -17.24
CA SER A 331 8.89 7.94 -17.83
C SER A 331 7.52 8.62 -17.75
N VAL A 332 6.77 8.64 -18.85
CA VAL A 332 5.37 9.12 -18.88
C VAL A 332 4.35 8.07 -18.37
N ARG A 333 4.81 6.96 -17.77
CA ARG A 333 3.93 5.89 -17.25
C ARG A 333 4.03 5.64 -15.76
N ASN A 334 5.15 6.04 -15.16
CA ASN A 334 5.45 5.80 -13.76
C ASN A 334 6.52 6.77 -13.28
N LYS A 335 6.76 6.82 -11.97
CA LYS A 335 7.73 7.73 -11.36
C LYS A 335 9.19 7.28 -11.53
N SER A 336 9.52 6.60 -12.63
CA SER A 336 10.89 6.22 -12.97
C SER A 336 11.57 7.30 -13.80
N PHE A 337 12.87 7.46 -13.60
CA PHE A 337 13.68 8.44 -14.32
C PHE A 337 15.09 7.92 -14.53
N LEU A 338 15.74 8.42 -15.56
CA LEU A 338 17.06 8.06 -16.01
C LEU A 338 17.97 9.28 -15.85
N LEU A 339 19.11 9.05 -15.20
CA LEU A 339 20.20 9.99 -15.09
C LEU A 339 21.39 9.43 -15.85
N ALA A 340 22.11 10.29 -16.57
CA ALA A 340 23.38 9.92 -17.15
C ALA A 340 24.38 11.09 -17.13
N ASP A 341 25.65 10.73 -17.02
CA ASP A 341 26.77 11.66 -17.21
C ASP A 341 28.04 10.89 -17.56
N GLY A 342 28.84 11.45 -18.46
CA GLY A 342 30.04 10.81 -19.02
C GLY A 342 29.76 9.36 -19.43
N HIS A 343 30.47 8.42 -18.82
CA HIS A 343 30.37 6.99 -19.11
C HIS A 343 29.38 6.22 -18.22
N GLU A 344 28.51 6.88 -17.45
CA GLU A 344 27.64 6.19 -16.48
C GLU A 344 26.17 6.59 -16.65
N ALA A 345 25.28 5.59 -16.64
CA ALA A 345 23.82 5.78 -16.66
C ALA A 345 23.16 5.05 -15.49
N SER A 346 22.09 5.62 -14.95
CA SER A 346 21.37 5.11 -13.79
C SER A 346 19.86 5.31 -13.93
N LEU A 347 19.12 4.20 -14.01
CA LEU A 347 17.67 4.17 -13.94
C LEU A 347 17.22 4.08 -12.48
N ARG A 348 16.32 4.95 -12.07
CA ARG A 348 15.90 5.15 -10.68
C ARG A 348 14.39 5.24 -10.58
N PHE A 349 13.86 4.91 -9.41
CA PHE A 349 12.43 5.05 -9.11
C PHE A 349 12.24 6.00 -7.92
N ALA A 350 11.48 7.06 -8.13
CA ALA A 350 11.40 8.20 -7.23
C ALA A 350 10.67 7.90 -5.92
N THR A 351 9.49 7.29 -5.99
CA THR A 351 8.61 7.08 -4.81
C THR A 351 9.32 6.27 -3.73
N ALA A 352 9.96 5.16 -4.09
CA ALA A 352 10.72 4.34 -3.15
C ALA A 352 12.19 4.79 -2.95
N ALA A 353 12.65 5.81 -3.70
CA ALA A 353 14.03 6.28 -3.75
C ALA A 353 15.02 5.12 -3.93
N THR A 354 14.79 4.31 -4.97
CA THR A 354 15.60 3.13 -5.29
C THR A 354 16.32 3.28 -6.62
N VAL A 355 17.53 2.72 -6.70
CA VAL A 355 18.24 2.54 -7.97
C VAL A 355 17.76 1.23 -8.58
N ARG A 356 17.13 1.30 -9.76
CA ARG A 356 16.58 0.15 -10.48
C ARG A 356 17.65 -0.52 -11.34
N TRP A 357 18.50 0.28 -11.96
CA TRP A 357 19.68 -0.17 -12.71
C TRP A 357 20.74 0.93 -12.72
N GLN A 358 22.01 0.53 -12.77
CA GLN A 358 23.14 1.44 -12.96
C GLN A 358 24.23 0.68 -13.73
N GLY A 359 24.74 1.29 -14.79
CA GLY A 359 25.72 0.68 -15.67
C GLY A 359 26.68 1.69 -16.26
N ALA A 360 27.92 1.25 -16.47
CA ALA A 360 28.93 2.00 -17.22
C ALA A 360 28.88 1.60 -18.70
N VAL A 361 29.17 2.56 -19.58
CA VAL A 361 29.23 2.41 -21.04
C VAL A 361 30.59 2.85 -21.57
N ASP A 362 30.96 2.40 -22.77
CA ASP A 362 32.29 2.66 -23.36
C ASP A 362 32.37 3.96 -24.19
N TYR A 363 31.35 4.82 -24.09
CA TYR A 363 31.20 6.08 -24.84
C TYR A 363 30.66 7.17 -23.92
N ASP A 364 30.93 8.44 -24.23
CA ASP A 364 30.43 9.57 -23.45
C ASP A 364 28.98 9.88 -23.83
N ILE A 365 28.10 9.88 -22.83
CA ILE A 365 26.66 10.11 -22.97
C ILE A 365 26.41 11.62 -22.98
N ARG A 366 25.81 12.10 -24.07
CA ARG A 366 25.38 13.49 -24.25
C ARG A 366 23.94 13.71 -23.78
N ASP A 367 23.03 12.82 -24.17
CA ASP A 367 21.60 12.95 -23.92
C ASP A 367 20.93 11.59 -23.78
N VAL A 368 19.74 11.54 -23.17
CA VAL A 368 19.02 10.29 -22.87
C VAL A 368 17.53 10.41 -23.11
N ALA A 369 16.88 9.30 -23.44
CA ALA A 369 15.42 9.24 -23.55
C ALA A 369 14.87 7.89 -23.09
N ILE A 370 13.62 7.90 -22.61
CA ILE A 370 12.86 6.70 -22.23
C ILE A 370 11.66 6.58 -23.19
N SER A 371 11.39 5.39 -23.72
CA SER A 371 10.19 5.19 -24.55
C SER A 371 8.92 5.39 -23.74
N GLY A 372 7.86 5.91 -24.36
CA GLY A 372 6.58 6.13 -23.68
C GLY A 372 5.96 4.84 -23.13
N LYS A 373 6.32 3.68 -23.69
CA LYS A 373 5.91 2.36 -23.20
C LYS A 373 6.74 1.82 -22.01
N TYR A 374 7.81 2.53 -21.60
CA TYR A 374 8.71 2.12 -20.53
C TYR A 374 9.37 0.74 -20.78
N ASP A 375 9.74 0.47 -22.04
CA ASP A 375 10.38 -0.79 -22.46
C ASP A 375 11.70 -0.59 -23.21
N ARG A 376 12.11 0.66 -23.43
CA ARG A 376 13.38 1.01 -24.06
C ARG A 376 13.98 2.28 -23.45
N ILE A 377 15.30 2.32 -23.47
CA ILE A 377 16.12 3.46 -23.11
C ILE A 377 17.03 3.77 -24.31
N PHE A 378 17.25 5.05 -24.56
CA PHE A 378 18.14 5.53 -25.60
C PHE A 378 19.24 6.38 -24.97
N LEU A 379 20.49 6.12 -25.37
CA LEU A 379 21.65 6.91 -24.97
C LEU A 379 22.28 7.50 -26.23
N LEU A 380 22.34 8.82 -26.33
CA LEU A 380 22.99 9.54 -27.44
C LEU A 380 24.45 9.79 -27.07
N ASP A 381 25.38 9.38 -27.94
CA ASP A 381 26.81 9.68 -27.77
C ASP A 381 27.20 11.06 -28.36
N GLU A 382 28.41 11.52 -28.05
CA GLU A 382 28.96 12.76 -28.62
C GLU A 382 29.15 12.73 -30.15
N PHE A 383 29.22 11.54 -30.75
CA PHE A 383 29.40 11.33 -32.19
C PHE A 383 28.08 11.23 -32.97
N GLY A 384 26.95 11.51 -32.32
CA GLY A 384 25.61 11.48 -32.93
C GLY A 384 25.06 10.06 -33.14
N LYS A 385 25.63 9.05 -32.49
CA LYS A 385 25.16 7.66 -32.50
C LYS A 385 24.17 7.44 -31.36
N LEU A 386 23.02 6.88 -31.69
CA LEU A 386 21.97 6.56 -30.72
C LEU A 386 22.06 5.07 -30.37
N HIS A 387 22.31 4.77 -29.10
CA HIS A 387 22.38 3.41 -28.58
C HIS A 387 21.02 2.97 -28.02
N ASP A 388 20.46 1.90 -28.58
CA ASP A 388 19.16 1.36 -28.21
C ASP A 388 19.31 0.27 -27.15
N LEU A 389 18.74 0.48 -25.97
CA LEU A 389 18.72 -0.51 -24.89
C LEU A 389 17.28 -0.96 -24.59
N ALA A 390 17.03 -2.26 -24.59
CA ALA A 390 15.78 -2.80 -24.07
C ALA A 390 15.76 -2.72 -22.55
N LEU A 391 14.64 -2.22 -22.02
CA LEU A 391 14.35 -2.13 -20.59
C LEU A 391 13.29 -3.17 -20.23
N ASN A 392 13.59 -4.00 -19.23
CA ASN A 392 12.62 -4.88 -18.59
C ASN A 392 12.62 -4.59 -17.08
N ASP A 393 11.67 -3.78 -16.65
CA ASP A 393 11.41 -3.48 -15.24
C ASP A 393 9.90 -3.54 -14.98
N PRO A 394 9.33 -4.74 -14.75
CA PRO A 394 7.88 -4.92 -14.69
C PRO A 394 7.26 -4.40 -13.38
N HIS A 395 8.06 -4.18 -12.33
CA HIS A 395 7.58 -3.83 -10.99
C HIS A 395 8.45 -2.75 -10.32
N PRO A 396 8.64 -1.56 -10.94
CA PRO A 396 9.49 -0.49 -10.41
C PRO A 396 9.05 0.02 -9.03
N GLU A 397 7.74 0.03 -8.78
CA GLU A 397 7.10 0.46 -7.53
C GLU A 397 7.24 -0.53 -6.37
N SER A 398 7.78 -1.71 -6.64
CA SER A 398 7.96 -2.76 -5.66
C SER A 398 9.36 -2.80 -5.05
N GLY A 399 9.46 -3.40 -3.87
CA GLY A 399 10.73 -3.65 -3.19
C GLY A 399 10.59 -3.62 -1.68
N PHE A 400 11.68 -3.96 -0.99
CA PHE A 400 11.66 -4.08 0.47
C PHE A 400 11.22 -2.78 1.17
N ARG A 401 11.71 -1.63 0.69
CA ARG A 401 11.35 -0.31 1.22
C ARG A 401 9.89 0.05 0.96
N ALA A 402 9.32 -0.33 -0.19
CA ALA A 402 7.91 -0.07 -0.51
C ALA A 402 6.96 -0.88 0.39
N PHE A 403 7.27 -2.16 0.62
CA PHE A 403 6.40 -3.04 1.41
C PHE A 403 6.56 -2.83 2.92
N PHE A 404 7.78 -2.69 3.42
CA PHE A 404 8.09 -2.71 4.86
C PHE A 404 8.66 -1.41 5.42
N GLY A 405 9.07 -0.48 4.55
CA GLY A 405 9.60 0.83 4.94
C GLY A 405 8.53 1.92 4.98
N LYS A 406 8.86 3.06 5.60
CA LYS A 406 8.07 4.27 5.46
C LYS A 406 8.43 4.95 4.15
N VAL A 407 7.42 5.37 3.41
CA VAL A 407 7.56 6.05 2.13
C VAL A 407 6.90 7.40 2.23
N TRP A 408 7.56 8.43 1.70
CA TRP A 408 7.01 9.78 1.63
C TRP A 408 6.37 9.96 0.25
N TYR A 409 5.04 9.83 0.22
CA TYR A 409 4.24 10.01 -0.98
C TYR A 409 3.99 11.49 -1.26
N GLU A 410 3.76 11.82 -2.52
CA GLU A 410 3.47 13.20 -2.95
C GLU A 410 2.24 13.77 -2.22
N GLY A 411 2.31 15.05 -1.83
CA GLY A 411 1.26 15.75 -1.07
C GLY A 411 1.13 15.37 0.40
N GLY A 412 1.77 14.28 0.86
CA GLY A 412 1.75 13.85 2.27
C GLY A 412 2.65 14.71 3.16
N ASP A 413 2.29 14.88 4.44
CA ASP A 413 3.03 15.69 5.43
C ASP A 413 4.32 15.02 5.95
N GLY A 414 4.51 13.72 5.68
CA GLY A 414 5.69 12.98 6.09
C GLY A 414 5.75 11.53 5.57
N PRO A 415 6.82 10.78 5.92
CA PRO A 415 6.92 9.36 5.61
C PRO A 415 5.92 8.52 6.43
N GLU A 416 5.09 7.73 5.75
CA GLU A 416 4.06 6.91 6.38
C GLU A 416 4.07 5.45 5.89
N TYR A 417 3.39 4.58 6.65
CA TYR A 417 3.01 3.25 6.19
C TYR A 417 1.58 3.33 5.68
N SER A 418 1.39 3.18 4.37
CA SER A 418 0.09 3.36 3.74
C SER A 418 -0.16 2.28 2.70
N TRP A 419 -1.39 1.77 2.67
CA TRP A 419 -1.87 0.84 1.66
C TRP A 419 -3.02 1.49 0.89
N GLN A 420 -2.80 1.73 -0.40
CA GLN A 420 -3.76 2.28 -1.35
C GLN A 420 -3.36 1.81 -2.74
N SER A 421 -4.10 0.84 -3.27
CA SER A 421 -3.78 0.14 -4.51
C SER A 421 -4.23 0.87 -5.79
N SER A 422 -5.11 1.87 -5.66
CA SER A 422 -5.69 2.60 -6.79
C SER A 422 -5.89 4.09 -6.49
N GLY A 423 -5.83 4.89 -7.55
CA GLY A 423 -6.06 6.33 -7.56
C GLY A 423 -6.99 6.74 -8.69
N SER A 424 -7.33 8.03 -8.73
CA SER A 424 -8.23 8.61 -9.73
C SER A 424 -7.52 9.22 -10.94
N THR A 425 -6.18 9.23 -10.93
CA THR A 425 -5.32 9.85 -11.94
C THR A 425 -4.24 8.87 -12.38
N ASP A 426 -3.70 9.07 -13.59
CA ASP A 426 -2.69 8.18 -14.16
C ASP A 426 -1.30 8.37 -13.53
N ASP A 427 -1.03 9.54 -12.97
CA ASP A 427 0.18 9.88 -12.21
C ASP A 427 0.17 9.37 -10.76
N PHE A 428 -0.85 8.59 -10.38
CA PHE A 428 -1.04 8.08 -9.02
C PHE A 428 0.14 7.21 -8.55
N GLU A 429 0.62 7.49 -7.33
CA GLU A 429 1.62 6.66 -6.66
C GLU A 429 0.95 5.49 -5.90
N PRO A 430 1.11 4.23 -6.33
CA PRO A 430 0.57 3.09 -5.60
C PRO A 430 1.25 2.96 -4.24
N LYS A 431 0.45 2.98 -3.17
CA LYS A 431 0.93 2.82 -1.80
C LYS A 431 0.80 1.36 -1.42
N LEU A 432 1.92 0.64 -1.32
CA LEU A 432 1.93 -0.82 -1.19
C LEU A 432 2.44 -1.32 0.17
N SER A 433 2.41 -0.50 1.22
CA SER A 433 2.94 -0.92 2.52
C SER A 433 2.07 -2.00 3.15
N VAL A 434 2.63 -3.17 3.42
CA VAL A 434 1.90 -4.30 4.06
C VAL A 434 1.81 -4.16 5.58
N ILE A 435 2.55 -3.21 6.17
CA ILE A 435 2.60 -3.01 7.63
C ILE A 435 1.22 -2.72 8.22
N PRO A 436 0.39 -1.81 7.68
CA PRO A 436 -0.95 -1.57 8.22
C PRO A 436 -1.84 -2.80 8.16
N LEU A 437 -1.65 -3.67 7.16
CA LEU A 437 -2.40 -4.92 7.02
C LEU A 437 -1.99 -5.96 8.07
N ILE A 438 -0.70 -6.05 8.37
CA ILE A 438 -0.18 -6.90 9.46
C ILE A 438 -0.72 -6.40 10.81
N VAL A 439 -0.61 -5.09 11.06
CA VAL A 439 -1.11 -4.46 12.30
C VAL A 439 -2.60 -4.66 12.43
N GLY A 440 -3.39 -4.45 11.37
CA GLY A 440 -4.82 -4.70 11.36
C GLY A 440 -5.17 -6.16 11.70
N THR A 441 -4.42 -7.12 11.16
CA THR A 441 -4.62 -8.55 11.46
C THR A 441 -4.36 -8.87 12.92
N LEU A 442 -3.27 -8.34 13.49
CA LEU A 442 -2.94 -8.49 14.90
C LEU A 442 -3.94 -7.78 15.81
N LYS A 443 -4.37 -6.58 15.45
CA LYS A 443 -5.32 -5.75 16.19
C LYS A 443 -6.69 -6.44 16.31
N GLY A 444 -7.23 -6.93 15.20
CA GLY A 444 -8.51 -7.65 15.21
C GLY A 444 -8.43 -8.93 16.01
N THR A 445 -7.35 -9.69 15.83
CA THR A 445 -7.06 -10.90 16.60
C THR A 445 -6.97 -10.60 18.11
N PHE A 446 -6.28 -9.53 18.49
CA PHE A 446 -6.13 -9.12 19.89
C PHE A 446 -7.48 -8.82 20.55
N TYR A 447 -8.32 -7.99 19.94
CA TYR A 447 -9.63 -7.66 20.51
C TYR A 447 -10.57 -8.86 20.54
N ALA A 448 -10.53 -9.73 19.53
CA ALA A 448 -11.30 -10.96 19.52
C ALA A 448 -10.91 -11.89 20.67
N MET A 449 -9.60 -12.09 20.89
CA MET A 449 -9.09 -12.98 21.94
C MET A 449 -9.27 -12.38 23.34
N LEU A 450 -9.19 -11.05 23.49
CA LEU A 450 -9.48 -10.35 24.73
C LEU A 450 -10.90 -10.66 25.23
N LEU A 451 -11.86 -10.77 24.33
CA LEU A 451 -13.23 -11.15 24.66
C LEU A 451 -13.40 -12.68 24.78
N ALA A 452 -12.89 -13.43 23.80
CA ALA A 452 -13.18 -14.86 23.68
C ALA A 452 -12.52 -15.70 24.77
N VAL A 453 -11.25 -15.42 25.11
CA VAL A 453 -10.48 -16.26 26.04
C VAL A 453 -11.08 -16.27 27.45
N PRO A 454 -11.35 -15.14 28.12
CA PRO A 454 -11.91 -15.16 29.46
C PRO A 454 -13.27 -15.86 29.51
N ILE A 455 -14.14 -15.56 28.54
CA ILE A 455 -15.50 -16.11 28.50
C ILE A 455 -15.46 -17.63 28.26
N ALA A 456 -14.72 -18.08 27.25
CA ALA A 456 -14.65 -19.50 26.91
C ALA A 456 -13.98 -20.33 28.01
N LEU A 457 -12.87 -19.84 28.60
CA LEU A 457 -12.17 -20.53 29.67
C LEU A 457 -13.03 -20.66 30.93
N LEU A 458 -13.64 -19.55 31.38
CA LEU A 458 -14.47 -19.57 32.58
C LEU A 458 -15.73 -20.43 32.38
N ALA A 459 -16.35 -20.36 31.19
CA ALA A 459 -17.48 -21.22 30.85
C ALA A 459 -17.09 -22.69 30.81
N ALA A 460 -15.93 -23.03 30.24
CA ALA A 460 -15.45 -24.41 30.17
C ALA A 460 -15.07 -24.96 31.54
N ILE A 461 -14.39 -24.17 32.40
CA ILE A 461 -14.09 -24.54 33.79
C ILE A 461 -15.38 -24.77 34.58
N TYR A 462 -16.35 -23.85 34.46
CA TYR A 462 -17.64 -23.99 35.14
C TYR A 462 -18.38 -25.26 34.69
N THR A 463 -18.41 -25.50 33.37
CA THR A 463 -19.06 -26.67 32.79
C THR A 463 -18.36 -27.96 33.23
N ALA A 464 -17.03 -28.00 33.15
CA ALA A 464 -16.24 -29.18 33.46
C ALA A 464 -16.32 -29.59 34.94
N GLU A 465 -16.20 -28.62 35.85
CA GLU A 465 -15.98 -28.88 37.28
C GLU A 465 -17.19 -28.65 38.17
N PHE A 466 -18.11 -27.74 37.80
CA PHE A 466 -19.19 -27.27 38.67
C PHE A 466 -20.58 -27.73 38.23
N MET A 467 -20.82 -27.78 36.92
CA MET A 467 -22.11 -28.12 36.32
C MET A 467 -22.50 -29.59 36.50
N ARG A 468 -23.80 -29.85 36.67
CA ARG A 468 -24.35 -31.20 36.77
C ARG A 468 -24.30 -31.92 35.41
N PRO A 469 -23.98 -33.24 35.35
CA PRO A 469 -23.85 -33.98 34.08
C PRO A 469 -25.05 -33.90 33.13
N ALA A 470 -26.27 -33.79 33.67
CA ALA A 470 -27.49 -33.68 32.86
C ALA A 470 -27.51 -32.42 31.96
N PHE A 471 -26.90 -31.31 32.39
CA PHE A 471 -26.84 -30.09 31.60
C PHE A 471 -25.69 -30.09 30.60
N LYS A 472 -24.58 -30.79 30.89
CA LYS A 472 -23.46 -30.96 29.95
C LYS A 472 -23.91 -31.56 28.60
N ILE A 473 -24.87 -32.49 28.65
CA ILE A 473 -25.44 -33.16 27.46
C ILE A 473 -26.03 -32.15 26.47
N TRP A 474 -26.49 -30.98 26.93
CA TRP A 474 -27.04 -29.92 26.07
C TRP A 474 -26.02 -28.84 25.74
N VAL A 475 -25.26 -28.36 26.73
CA VAL A 475 -24.34 -27.22 26.55
C VAL A 475 -23.29 -27.53 25.49
N LYS A 476 -22.67 -28.72 25.54
CA LYS A 476 -21.58 -29.05 24.62
C LYS A 476 -22.05 -29.14 23.16
N PRO A 477 -23.11 -29.90 22.80
CA PRO A 477 -23.64 -29.87 21.44
C PRO A 477 -24.09 -28.49 20.97
N THR A 478 -24.68 -27.65 21.84
CA THR A 478 -25.06 -26.28 21.44
C THR A 478 -23.83 -25.45 21.06
N MET A 479 -22.74 -25.56 21.81
CA MET A 479 -21.49 -24.87 21.48
C MET A 479 -20.88 -25.39 20.17
N GLU A 480 -20.88 -26.71 19.94
CA GLU A 480 -20.41 -27.29 18.68
C GLU A 480 -21.24 -26.83 17.47
N VAL A 481 -22.57 -26.77 17.62
CA VAL A 481 -23.45 -26.21 16.59
C VAL A 481 -23.15 -24.72 16.37
N MET A 482 -22.93 -23.95 17.43
CA MET A 482 -22.58 -22.53 17.31
C MET A 482 -21.26 -22.30 16.54
N ALA A 483 -20.31 -23.23 16.61
CA ALA A 483 -19.05 -23.17 15.85
C ALA A 483 -19.24 -23.31 14.32
N SER A 484 -20.37 -23.90 13.90
CA SER A 484 -20.73 -24.16 12.50
C SER A 484 -21.40 -22.96 11.79
N LEU A 485 -21.70 -21.89 12.52
CA LEU A 485 -22.32 -20.68 11.95
C LEU A 485 -21.45 -20.09 10.83
N PRO A 486 -22.00 -19.82 9.63
CA PRO A 486 -21.24 -19.24 8.54
C PRO A 486 -20.69 -17.85 8.90
N SER A 487 -19.39 -17.63 8.73
CA SER A 487 -18.75 -16.36 9.09
C SER A 487 -19.27 -15.17 8.27
N VAL A 488 -19.70 -15.39 7.03
CA VAL A 488 -20.36 -14.37 6.19
C VAL A 488 -21.64 -13.86 6.83
N VAL A 489 -22.46 -14.75 7.41
CA VAL A 489 -23.71 -14.36 8.10
C VAL A 489 -23.39 -13.55 9.35
N LEU A 490 -22.35 -13.94 10.08
CA LEU A 490 -21.87 -13.19 11.25
C LEU A 490 -21.34 -11.81 10.85
N GLY A 491 -20.57 -11.71 9.77
CA GLY A 491 -20.08 -10.43 9.23
C GLY A 491 -21.21 -9.51 8.78
N PHE A 492 -22.24 -10.06 8.13
CA PHE A 492 -23.42 -9.31 7.73
C PHE A 492 -24.21 -8.77 8.93
N LEU A 493 -24.44 -9.61 9.95
CA LEU A 493 -25.07 -9.20 11.21
C LEU A 493 -24.22 -8.15 11.95
N ALA A 494 -22.89 -8.27 11.90
CA ALA A 494 -21.97 -7.30 12.45
C ALA A 494 -22.19 -5.91 11.83
N ALA A 495 -22.24 -5.85 10.51
CA ALA A 495 -22.31 -4.61 9.76
C ALA A 495 -23.68 -3.93 9.81
N LEU A 496 -24.78 -4.70 9.71
CA LEU A 496 -26.12 -4.14 9.57
C LEU A 496 -26.89 -4.01 10.89
N TRP A 497 -26.56 -4.80 11.91
CA TRP A 497 -27.29 -4.80 13.17
C TRP A 497 -26.41 -4.42 14.35
N LEU A 498 -25.24 -5.06 14.50
CA LEU A 498 -24.40 -4.81 15.66
C LEU A 498 -23.72 -3.43 15.62
N ALA A 499 -23.12 -3.06 14.49
CA ALA A 499 -22.40 -1.78 14.37
C ALA A 499 -23.30 -0.56 14.68
N PRO A 500 -24.51 -0.43 14.09
CA PRO A 500 -25.44 0.64 14.47
C PRO A 500 -25.88 0.55 15.94
N LEU A 501 -26.07 -0.66 16.47
CA LEU A 501 -26.49 -0.84 17.86
C LEU A 501 -25.40 -0.41 18.85
N LEU A 502 -24.13 -0.72 18.57
CA LEU A 502 -23.01 -0.37 19.45
C LEU A 502 -22.65 1.12 19.36
N GLU A 503 -22.78 1.73 18.18
CA GLU A 503 -22.51 3.16 17.94
C GLU A 503 -23.28 4.05 18.93
N ASP A 504 -24.59 3.84 19.06
CA ASP A 504 -25.46 4.68 19.91
C ASP A 504 -25.44 4.28 21.41
N ARG A 505 -24.69 3.24 21.80
CA ARG A 505 -24.81 2.60 23.12
C ARG A 505 -23.47 2.24 23.76
N VAL A 506 -22.36 2.88 23.35
CA VAL A 506 -21.03 2.63 23.94
C VAL A 506 -21.01 2.70 25.46
N PRO A 507 -21.57 3.74 26.13
CA PRO A 507 -21.59 3.79 27.60
C PRO A 507 -22.38 2.65 28.22
N ALA A 508 -23.47 2.21 27.59
CA ALA A 508 -24.28 1.09 28.06
C ALA A 508 -23.48 -0.23 28.03
N ILE A 509 -22.66 -0.44 27.00
CA ILE A 509 -21.80 -1.63 26.86
C ILE A 509 -20.72 -1.64 27.93
N LEU A 510 -20.08 -0.50 28.20
CA LEU A 510 -19.10 -0.39 29.29
C LEU A 510 -19.74 -0.71 30.65
N CYS A 511 -20.97 -0.24 30.87
CA CYS A 511 -21.76 -0.59 32.05
C CYS A 511 -22.03 -2.10 32.12
N CYS A 512 -22.35 -2.76 31.02
CA CYS A 512 -22.54 -4.21 31.00
C CYS A 512 -21.25 -4.98 31.31
N ILE A 513 -20.11 -4.57 30.74
CA ILE A 513 -18.80 -5.20 30.97
C ILE A 513 -18.41 -5.17 32.46
N VAL A 514 -18.74 -4.09 33.17
CA VAL A 514 -18.44 -3.95 34.60
C VAL A 514 -19.57 -4.51 35.48
N GLY A 515 -20.82 -4.20 35.14
CA GLY A 515 -22.01 -4.54 35.92
C GLY A 515 -22.27 -6.03 35.99
N LEU A 516 -22.01 -6.79 34.92
CA LEU A 516 -22.22 -8.24 34.92
C LEU A 516 -21.29 -8.98 35.89
N PRO A 517 -19.95 -8.81 35.85
CA PRO A 517 -19.05 -9.37 36.87
C PRO A 517 -19.40 -8.94 38.29
N LEU A 518 -19.73 -7.66 38.51
CA LEU A 518 -20.13 -7.17 39.83
C LEU A 518 -21.42 -7.83 40.32
N SER A 519 -22.40 -8.04 39.44
CA SER A 519 -23.64 -8.75 39.78
C SER A 519 -23.38 -10.21 40.15
N ALA A 520 -22.43 -10.88 39.47
CA ALA A 520 -22.03 -12.25 39.78
C ALA A 520 -21.35 -12.32 41.16
N LEU A 521 -20.44 -11.39 41.46
CA LEU A 521 -19.79 -11.29 42.77
C LEU A 521 -20.82 -10.98 43.88
N GLY A 522 -21.71 -10.02 43.65
CA GLY A 522 -22.79 -9.67 44.56
C GLY A 522 -23.73 -10.84 44.82
N PHE A 523 -24.13 -11.55 43.77
CA PHE A 523 -24.93 -12.77 43.88
C PHE A 523 -24.20 -13.84 44.70
N GLY A 524 -22.91 -14.09 44.44
CA GLY A 524 -22.13 -15.06 45.22
C GLY A 524 -22.02 -14.69 46.71
N LEU A 525 -21.82 -13.40 47.01
CA LEU A 525 -21.78 -12.87 48.38
C LEU A 525 -23.14 -12.95 49.09
N PHE A 526 -24.24 -12.76 48.37
CA PHE A 526 -25.59 -12.90 48.89
C PHE A 526 -25.95 -14.37 49.10
N TRP A 527 -25.68 -15.21 48.10
CA TRP A 527 -25.92 -16.65 48.10
C TRP A 527 -25.20 -17.37 49.24
N SER A 528 -23.95 -16.97 49.53
CA SER A 528 -23.16 -17.52 50.64
C SER A 528 -23.67 -17.13 52.03
N ARG A 529 -24.42 -16.02 52.15
CA ARG A 529 -25.03 -15.56 53.41
C ARG A 529 -26.47 -16.03 53.62
N LEU A 530 -27.13 -16.56 52.59
CA LEU A 530 -28.50 -17.07 52.67
C LEU A 530 -28.60 -18.28 53.64
N PRO A 531 -29.62 -18.33 54.52
CA PRO A 531 -29.84 -19.46 55.41
C PRO A 531 -29.97 -20.82 54.67
N ASP A 532 -29.47 -21.88 55.28
CA ASP A 532 -29.39 -23.23 54.67
C ASP A 532 -30.75 -23.78 54.22
N HIS A 533 -31.84 -23.43 54.92
CA HIS A 533 -33.20 -23.86 54.56
C HIS A 533 -33.68 -23.28 53.22
N ILE A 534 -33.16 -22.13 52.79
CA ILE A 534 -33.48 -21.52 51.49
C ILE A 534 -32.55 -22.09 50.42
N ARG A 535 -31.26 -22.19 50.73
CA ARG A 535 -30.24 -22.69 49.80
C ARG A 535 -30.49 -24.15 49.40
N SER A 536 -30.91 -24.98 50.34
CA SER A 536 -31.20 -26.40 50.13
C SER A 536 -32.42 -26.68 49.24
N ARG A 537 -33.29 -25.69 48.97
CA ARG A 537 -34.37 -25.83 47.98
C ARG A 537 -33.83 -25.99 46.56
N ILE A 538 -32.65 -25.44 46.28
CA ILE A 538 -31.98 -25.58 44.99
C ILE A 538 -30.96 -26.70 45.09
N ARG A 539 -31.10 -27.72 44.24
CA ARG A 539 -30.17 -28.85 44.22
C ARG A 539 -28.77 -28.37 43.83
N PRO A 540 -27.70 -28.90 44.46
CA PRO A 540 -26.34 -28.59 44.05
C PRO A 540 -26.12 -28.83 42.56
N GLY A 541 -25.54 -27.84 41.87
CA GLY A 541 -25.35 -27.82 40.41
C GLY A 541 -26.47 -27.13 39.61
N TYR A 542 -27.54 -26.65 40.25
CA TYR A 542 -28.62 -25.85 39.63
C TYR A 542 -28.52 -24.35 39.94
N GLU A 543 -27.46 -23.91 40.63
CA GLU A 543 -27.29 -22.53 41.10
C GLU A 543 -27.27 -21.51 39.95
N PHE A 544 -26.78 -21.92 38.76
CA PHE A 544 -26.81 -21.06 37.58
C PHE A 544 -28.22 -20.63 37.17
N LEU A 545 -29.24 -21.47 37.38
CA LEU A 545 -30.64 -21.11 37.07
C LEU A 545 -31.17 -20.03 38.00
N ALA A 546 -30.71 -19.99 39.25
CA ALA A 546 -31.03 -18.90 40.18
C ALA A 546 -30.26 -17.61 39.83
N PHE A 547 -29.07 -17.75 39.25
CA PHE A 547 -28.28 -16.63 38.77
C PHE A 547 -28.82 -16.02 37.47
N LEU A 548 -29.43 -16.81 36.57
CA LEU A 548 -29.94 -16.33 35.27
C LEU A 548 -30.88 -15.11 35.37
N PRO A 549 -31.92 -15.09 36.24
CA PRO A 549 -32.75 -13.91 36.42
C PRO A 549 -31.97 -12.70 36.93
N VAL A 550 -31.03 -12.91 37.85
CA VAL A 550 -30.18 -11.83 38.40
C VAL A 550 -29.30 -11.23 37.30
N MET A 551 -28.72 -12.07 36.47
CA MET A 551 -27.92 -11.66 35.32
C MET A 551 -28.76 -10.89 34.29
N ALA A 552 -29.98 -11.34 33.99
CA ALA A 552 -30.89 -10.64 33.08
C ALA A 552 -31.31 -9.27 33.61
N ILE A 553 -31.59 -9.16 34.92
CA ILE A 553 -31.88 -7.88 35.58
C ILE A 553 -30.64 -6.98 35.56
N ALA A 554 -29.46 -7.51 35.88
CA ALA A 554 -28.21 -6.75 35.84
C ALA A 554 -27.89 -6.23 34.43
N LEU A 555 -28.14 -7.04 33.39
CA LEU A 555 -28.00 -6.63 32.00
C LEU A 555 -28.99 -5.51 31.66
N TYR A 556 -30.26 -5.65 32.04
CA TYR A 556 -31.28 -4.64 31.81
C TYR A 556 -30.95 -3.31 32.52
N ILE A 557 -30.53 -3.38 33.78
CA ILE A 557 -30.10 -2.21 34.56
C ILE A 557 -28.89 -1.55 33.89
N SER A 558 -27.84 -2.32 33.59
CA SER A 558 -26.62 -1.79 32.96
C SER A 558 -26.89 -1.15 31.61
N TRP A 559 -27.76 -1.78 30.80
CA TRP A 559 -28.19 -1.26 29.51
C TRP A 559 -28.99 0.05 29.64
N SER A 560 -29.88 0.11 30.64
CA SER A 560 -30.72 1.28 30.90
C SER A 560 -29.95 2.45 31.50
N LEU A 561 -28.91 2.17 32.29
CA LEU A 561 -28.03 3.17 32.90
C LEU A 561 -27.12 3.88 31.87
N GLY A 562 -26.93 3.30 30.69
CA GLY A 562 -26.08 3.89 29.65
C GLY A 562 -26.48 5.32 29.28
N ARG A 563 -27.77 5.59 29.03
CA ARG A 563 -28.25 6.94 28.65
C ARG A 563 -28.08 7.99 29.77
N PRO A 564 -28.49 7.72 31.03
CA PRO A 564 -28.20 8.63 32.13
C PRO A 564 -26.70 8.89 32.31
N ILE A 565 -25.86 7.87 32.19
CA ILE A 565 -24.40 7.99 32.32
C ILE A 565 -23.83 8.82 31.17
N GLU A 566 -24.34 8.64 29.96
CA GLU A 566 -23.94 9.40 28.79
C GLU A 566 -24.28 10.89 28.91
N ALA A 567 -25.50 11.20 29.37
CA ALA A 567 -25.92 12.56 29.66
C ALA A 567 -25.06 13.20 30.77
N LEU A 568 -24.71 12.42 31.81
CA LEU A 568 -23.98 12.91 32.98
C LEU A 568 -22.48 13.12 32.71
N LEU A 569 -21.83 12.18 32.01
CA LEU A 569 -20.37 12.14 31.87
C LEU A 569 -19.86 12.62 30.51
N PHE A 570 -20.67 12.51 29.45
CA PHE A 570 -20.23 12.74 28.07
C PHE A 570 -21.05 13.84 27.35
N GLY A 571 -21.82 14.63 28.08
CA GLY A 571 -22.60 15.73 27.50
C GLY A 571 -23.76 15.29 26.60
N GLY A 572 -24.17 14.02 26.67
CA GLY A 572 -25.32 13.47 25.94
C GLY A 572 -25.01 12.83 24.59
N ASP A 573 -23.78 12.91 24.09
CA ASP A 573 -23.35 12.22 22.87
C ASP A 573 -21.89 11.76 23.01
N PHE A 574 -21.71 10.46 23.27
CA PHE A 574 -20.37 9.87 23.39
C PHE A 574 -19.58 9.95 22.08
N ARG A 575 -20.25 9.84 20.92
CA ARG A 575 -19.60 9.86 19.60
C ARG A 575 -19.00 11.23 19.31
N ALA A 576 -19.69 12.31 19.68
CA ALA A 576 -19.16 13.66 19.56
C ALA A 576 -18.09 13.96 20.62
N TRP A 577 -18.28 13.47 21.85
CA TRP A 577 -17.34 13.69 22.95
C TRP A 577 -15.98 13.04 22.70
N TRP A 578 -15.94 11.81 22.18
CA TRP A 578 -14.71 11.03 22.05
C TRP A 578 -13.61 11.72 21.23
N PRO A 579 -13.86 12.18 19.98
CA PRO A 579 -12.84 12.89 19.20
C PRO A 579 -12.43 14.22 19.84
N GLN A 580 -13.36 14.94 20.48
CA GLN A 580 -13.04 16.20 21.16
C GLN A 580 -12.14 16.00 22.38
N ALA A 581 -12.35 14.92 23.14
CA ALA A 581 -11.59 14.63 24.35
C ALA A 581 -10.25 13.94 24.08
N THR A 582 -10.20 13.07 23.07
CA THR A 582 -9.03 12.20 22.81
C THR A 582 -8.24 12.57 21.56
N GLY A 583 -8.82 13.35 20.65
CA GLY A 583 -8.27 13.59 19.31
C GLY A 583 -8.37 12.38 18.36
N ALA A 584 -8.90 11.23 18.81
CA ALA A 584 -8.98 10.02 18.02
C ALA A 584 -10.34 9.89 17.29
N SER A 585 -10.32 9.29 16.09
CA SER A 585 -11.54 9.10 15.29
C SER A 585 -12.54 8.15 15.96
N PHE A 586 -13.82 8.33 15.63
CA PHE A 586 -14.89 7.40 15.99
C PHE A 586 -15.65 7.01 14.71
N GLU A 587 -15.55 5.75 14.32
CA GLU A 587 -16.19 5.17 13.15
C GLU A 587 -17.25 4.16 13.60
N GLN A 588 -18.38 4.10 12.87
CA GLN A 588 -19.46 3.14 13.15
C GLN A 588 -18.98 1.69 13.00
N ARG A 589 -18.24 1.41 11.92
CA ARG A 589 -17.61 0.10 11.66
C ARG A 589 -16.20 0.15 12.21
N ASN A 590 -15.97 -0.55 13.31
CA ASN A 590 -14.73 -0.41 14.08
C ASN A 590 -14.25 -1.71 14.70
N SER A 591 -13.10 -1.62 15.34
CA SER A 591 -12.42 -2.75 15.96
C SER A 591 -13.19 -3.36 17.15
N LEU A 592 -14.02 -2.58 17.85
CA LEU A 592 -14.92 -3.08 18.90
C LEU A 592 -15.94 -4.08 18.33
N VAL A 593 -16.64 -3.68 17.26
CA VAL A 593 -17.65 -4.53 16.58
C VAL A 593 -17.02 -5.84 16.15
N VAL A 594 -15.82 -5.78 15.58
CA VAL A 594 -15.09 -6.96 15.10
C VAL A 594 -14.63 -7.83 16.26
N GLY A 595 -14.11 -7.23 17.34
CA GLY A 595 -13.75 -7.96 18.56
C GLY A 595 -14.94 -8.74 19.13
N PHE A 596 -16.14 -8.16 19.13
CA PHE A 596 -17.37 -8.86 19.55
C PHE A 596 -17.72 -10.02 18.64
N MET A 597 -17.80 -9.79 17.32
CA MET A 597 -18.28 -10.81 16.39
C MET A 597 -17.27 -11.92 16.12
N MET A 598 -15.99 -11.56 15.97
CA MET A 598 -14.91 -12.53 15.85
C MET A 598 -14.72 -13.28 17.18
N GLY A 599 -14.81 -12.59 18.32
CA GLY A 599 -14.78 -13.23 19.63
C GLY A 599 -15.91 -14.25 19.80
N PHE A 600 -17.14 -13.89 19.44
CA PHE A 600 -18.30 -14.79 19.39
C PHE A 600 -18.05 -16.03 18.53
N ALA A 601 -17.44 -15.86 17.35
CA ALA A 601 -17.10 -16.97 16.46
C ALA A 601 -16.02 -17.90 17.00
N VAL A 602 -15.09 -17.39 17.82
CA VAL A 602 -13.96 -18.13 18.39
C VAL A 602 -14.33 -18.84 19.71
N ILE A 603 -15.25 -18.29 20.50
CA ILE A 603 -15.71 -18.84 21.79
C ILE A 603 -16.08 -20.34 21.72
N PRO A 604 -16.91 -20.81 20.76
CA PRO A 604 -17.24 -22.23 20.62
C PRO A 604 -16.04 -23.17 20.58
N ILE A 605 -15.05 -22.82 19.76
CA ILE A 605 -13.87 -23.65 19.53
C ILE A 605 -13.01 -23.71 20.78
N LEU A 606 -12.75 -22.54 21.38
CA LEU A 606 -12.03 -22.44 22.65
C LEU A 606 -12.72 -23.26 23.74
N PHE A 607 -14.03 -23.07 23.90
CA PHE A 607 -14.82 -23.74 24.92
C PHE A 607 -14.74 -25.26 24.77
N THR A 608 -15.01 -25.80 23.58
CA THR A 608 -15.10 -27.26 23.38
C THR A 608 -13.75 -27.92 23.64
N ILE A 609 -12.65 -27.37 23.12
CA ILE A 609 -11.31 -27.95 23.31
C ILE A 609 -10.87 -27.84 24.78
N VAL A 610 -11.17 -26.72 25.46
CA VAL A 610 -10.85 -26.54 26.88
C VAL A 610 -11.67 -27.48 27.76
N GLU A 611 -12.97 -27.63 27.49
CA GLU A 611 -13.85 -28.54 28.24
C GLU A 611 -13.37 -29.99 28.10
N ASP A 612 -12.97 -30.41 26.90
CA ASP A 612 -12.37 -31.73 26.66
C ASP A 612 -11.06 -31.91 27.43
N ALA A 613 -10.17 -30.92 27.38
CA ALA A 613 -8.89 -30.98 28.09
C ALA A 613 -9.10 -31.10 29.61
N LEU A 614 -10.06 -30.36 30.17
CA LEU A 614 -10.40 -30.43 31.59
C LEU A 614 -11.05 -31.77 31.95
N SER A 615 -12.05 -32.21 31.18
CA SER A 615 -12.80 -33.45 31.43
C SER A 615 -11.93 -34.71 31.30
N ASN A 616 -10.85 -34.67 30.52
CA ASN A 616 -9.89 -35.76 30.39
C ASN A 616 -8.89 -35.89 31.55
N VAL A 617 -8.86 -34.94 32.49
CA VAL A 617 -8.01 -35.06 33.69
C VAL A 617 -8.44 -36.29 34.52
N PRO A 618 -7.52 -37.23 34.84
CA PRO A 618 -7.83 -38.47 35.52
C PRO A 618 -8.69 -38.30 36.78
N ALA A 619 -9.74 -39.10 36.89
CA ALA A 619 -10.65 -39.05 38.04
C ALA A 619 -9.94 -39.33 39.38
N ALA A 620 -8.87 -40.12 39.37
CA ALA A 620 -8.04 -40.40 40.55
C ALA A 620 -7.41 -39.14 41.15
N LEU A 621 -6.95 -38.19 40.33
CA LEU A 621 -6.37 -36.92 40.81
C LEU A 621 -7.45 -36.05 41.46
N ARG A 622 -8.66 -36.02 40.87
CA ARG A 622 -9.81 -35.28 41.40
C ARG A 622 -10.24 -35.84 42.76
N SER A 623 -10.44 -37.15 42.83
CA SER A 623 -10.88 -37.84 44.05
C SER A 623 -9.82 -37.83 45.15
N GLY A 624 -8.54 -37.96 44.80
CA GLY A 624 -7.43 -37.82 45.75
C GLY A 624 -7.36 -36.42 46.39
N SER A 625 -7.51 -35.36 45.59
CA SER A 625 -7.58 -33.97 46.10
C SER A 625 -8.74 -33.76 47.06
N LEU A 626 -9.94 -34.23 46.68
CA LEU A 626 -11.14 -34.13 47.52
C LEU A 626 -11.01 -34.95 48.82
N ALA A 627 -10.38 -36.12 48.77
CA ALA A 627 -10.13 -36.97 49.94
C ALA A 627 -9.19 -36.32 50.97
N LEU A 628 -8.30 -35.43 50.53
CA LEU A 628 -7.44 -34.62 51.39
C LEU A 628 -8.15 -33.38 51.99
N GLY A 629 -9.48 -33.26 51.79
CA GLY A 629 -10.29 -32.16 52.31
C GLY A 629 -10.24 -30.89 51.47
N ALA A 630 -9.67 -30.93 50.26
CA ALA A 630 -9.69 -29.79 49.36
C ALA A 630 -11.11 -29.50 48.85
N SER A 631 -11.45 -28.22 48.70
CA SER A 631 -12.72 -27.82 48.09
C SER A 631 -12.74 -28.10 46.57
N ARG A 632 -13.93 -28.11 45.96
CA ARG A 632 -14.06 -28.22 44.49
C ARG A 632 -13.31 -27.11 43.75
N TRP A 633 -13.35 -25.88 44.28
CA TRP A 633 -12.58 -24.75 43.74
C TRP A 633 -11.07 -24.95 43.86
N GLN A 634 -10.59 -25.40 45.02
CA GLN A 634 -9.18 -25.71 45.22
C GLN A 634 -8.71 -26.84 44.29
N THR A 635 -9.53 -27.89 44.14
CA THR A 635 -9.25 -29.00 43.23
C THR A 635 -9.21 -28.53 41.77
N ALA A 636 -10.18 -27.72 41.35
CA ALA A 636 -10.21 -27.15 40.00
C ALA A 636 -8.97 -26.30 39.70
N MET A 637 -8.63 -25.35 40.59
CA MET A 637 -7.55 -24.39 40.35
C MET A 637 -6.14 -24.96 40.59
N ARG A 638 -5.96 -25.89 41.54
CA ARG A 638 -4.62 -26.40 41.91
C ARG A 638 -4.28 -27.73 41.26
N ILE A 639 -5.27 -28.51 40.83
CA ILE A 639 -5.05 -29.83 40.24
C ILE A 639 -5.52 -29.86 38.78
N VAL A 640 -6.81 -29.61 38.53
CA VAL A 640 -7.40 -29.82 37.19
C VAL A 640 -6.83 -28.84 36.16
N VAL A 641 -6.91 -27.52 36.41
CA VAL A 641 -6.41 -26.50 35.48
C VAL A 641 -4.91 -26.63 35.19
N PRO A 642 -4.03 -26.83 36.19
CA PRO A 642 -2.61 -27.08 35.92
C PRO A 642 -2.37 -28.35 35.11
N THR A 643 -3.07 -29.45 35.41
CA THR A 643 -2.94 -30.72 34.67
C THR A 643 -3.44 -30.61 33.23
N ALA A 644 -4.50 -29.82 33.00
CA ALA A 644 -5.07 -29.58 31.67
C ALA A 644 -4.38 -28.43 30.91
N SER A 645 -3.38 -27.76 31.49
CA SER A 645 -2.80 -26.51 30.97
C SER A 645 -2.28 -26.61 29.53
N ALA A 646 -1.67 -27.74 29.16
CA ALA A 646 -1.22 -27.99 27.80
C ALA A 646 -2.39 -28.01 26.80
N GLY A 647 -3.54 -28.59 27.17
CA GLY A 647 -4.76 -28.59 26.35
C GLY A 647 -5.42 -27.21 26.30
N ILE A 648 -5.45 -26.48 27.42
CA ILE A 648 -5.96 -25.10 27.49
C ILE A 648 -5.19 -24.18 26.55
N LEU A 649 -3.86 -24.23 26.59
CA LEU A 649 -3.02 -23.42 25.72
C LEU A 649 -3.16 -23.83 24.25
N SER A 650 -3.28 -25.13 23.98
CA SER A 650 -3.58 -25.61 22.62
C SER A 650 -4.88 -25.02 22.09
N ALA A 651 -5.92 -24.97 22.92
CA ALA A 651 -7.20 -24.36 22.55
C ALA A 651 -7.03 -22.87 22.22
N ILE A 652 -6.39 -22.10 23.12
CA ILE A 652 -6.14 -20.65 22.93
C ILE A 652 -5.41 -20.41 21.61
N MET A 653 -4.39 -21.21 21.30
CA MET A 653 -3.62 -21.07 20.06
C MET A 653 -4.42 -21.44 18.80
N ILE A 654 -5.26 -22.47 18.86
CA ILE A 654 -6.17 -22.82 17.75
C ILE A 654 -7.19 -21.69 17.53
N GLY A 655 -7.73 -21.10 18.60
CA GLY A 655 -8.61 -19.93 18.51
C GLY A 655 -7.91 -18.70 17.92
N LEU A 656 -6.66 -18.45 18.33
CA LEU A 656 -5.81 -17.40 17.78
C LEU A 656 -5.59 -17.59 16.27
N GLY A 657 -5.22 -18.80 15.84
CA GLY A 657 -5.02 -19.12 14.42
C GLY A 657 -6.28 -18.92 13.59
N ARG A 658 -7.46 -19.26 14.13
CA ARG A 658 -8.75 -18.98 13.48
C ARG A 658 -9.00 -17.48 13.37
N ALA A 659 -8.76 -16.71 14.44
CA ALA A 659 -8.97 -15.26 14.45
C ALA A 659 -8.07 -14.53 13.45
N VAL A 660 -6.80 -14.93 13.35
CA VAL A 660 -5.83 -14.42 12.36
C VAL A 660 -6.31 -14.65 10.92
N GLY A 661 -6.86 -15.83 10.65
CA GLY A 661 -7.34 -16.21 9.32
C GLY A 661 -8.77 -15.75 9.01
N GLU A 662 -9.43 -15.04 9.91
CA GLU A 662 -10.82 -14.63 9.70
C GLU A 662 -10.89 -13.54 8.63
N THR A 663 -11.70 -13.79 7.60
CA THR A 663 -11.79 -12.93 6.42
C THR A 663 -13.12 -12.19 6.37
N MET A 664 -14.24 -12.91 6.49
CA MET A 664 -15.55 -12.38 6.12
C MET A 664 -16.15 -11.49 7.20
N ILE A 665 -15.93 -11.81 8.49
CA ILE A 665 -16.33 -10.93 9.57
C ILE A 665 -15.59 -9.59 9.45
N VAL A 666 -14.30 -9.63 9.16
CA VAL A 666 -13.44 -8.44 9.07
C VAL A 666 -13.85 -7.56 7.88
N VAL A 667 -13.97 -8.14 6.68
CA VAL A 667 -14.34 -7.41 5.45
C VAL A 667 -15.63 -6.61 5.62
N MET A 668 -16.60 -7.16 6.37
CA MET A 668 -17.90 -6.51 6.54
C MET A 668 -17.94 -5.54 7.72
N ALA A 669 -17.22 -5.83 8.82
CA ALA A 669 -17.40 -5.13 10.10
C ALA A 669 -16.38 -4.02 10.39
N THR A 670 -15.24 -3.97 9.68
CA THR A 670 -14.13 -3.05 10.00
C THR A 670 -14.11 -1.74 9.21
N GLY A 671 -14.96 -1.57 8.20
CA GLY A 671 -14.88 -0.43 7.27
C GLY A 671 -13.72 -0.52 6.26
N ASN A 672 -12.82 -1.51 6.37
CA ASN A 672 -11.70 -1.78 5.46
C ASN A 672 -10.73 -0.60 5.27
N THR A 673 -10.46 0.15 6.35
CA THR A 673 -9.51 1.25 6.38
C THR A 673 -8.15 0.78 6.95
N PRO A 674 -7.02 0.91 6.23
CA PRO A 674 -5.71 0.41 6.69
C PRO A 674 -5.07 1.35 7.72
N VAL A 675 -5.73 1.55 8.86
CA VAL A 675 -5.26 2.41 9.96
C VAL A 675 -4.54 1.58 11.02
N MET A 676 -3.38 2.06 11.49
CA MET A 676 -2.56 1.35 12.47
C MET A 676 -2.87 1.70 13.93
N ASP A 677 -3.61 2.77 14.20
CA ASP A 677 -3.88 3.20 15.57
C ASP A 677 -4.63 2.12 16.36
N MET A 678 -4.15 1.86 17.58
CA MET A 678 -4.75 0.93 18.55
C MET A 678 -6.01 1.49 19.23
N ASN A 679 -6.63 2.51 18.64
CA ASN A 679 -7.97 2.92 19.01
C ASN A 679 -8.94 1.74 18.78
N ILE A 680 -9.92 1.58 19.66
CA ILE A 680 -10.93 0.52 19.53
C ILE A 680 -12.10 0.96 18.64
N PHE A 681 -12.27 2.26 18.44
CA PHE A 681 -13.38 2.87 17.69
C PHE A 681 -13.04 3.25 16.25
N ASN A 682 -11.85 2.95 15.75
CA ASN A 682 -11.52 3.07 14.33
C ASN A 682 -11.58 1.70 13.63
N GLY A 683 -11.66 1.74 12.31
CA GLY A 683 -11.53 0.58 11.44
C GLY A 683 -10.14 -0.05 11.44
N MET A 684 -10.02 -1.07 10.60
CA MET A 684 -8.75 -1.74 10.27
C MET A 684 -8.90 -2.47 8.94
N ARG A 685 -7.78 -2.81 8.30
CA ARG A 685 -7.76 -3.72 7.15
C ARG A 685 -6.78 -4.85 7.45
N THR A 686 -7.21 -6.10 7.32
CA THR A 686 -6.36 -7.27 7.59
C THR A 686 -5.77 -7.80 6.30
N LEU A 687 -4.71 -8.62 6.39
CA LEU A 687 -4.13 -9.31 5.24
C LEU A 687 -5.18 -10.17 4.53
N SER A 688 -5.95 -10.93 5.29
CA SER A 688 -7.02 -11.80 4.78
C SER A 688 -8.10 -11.01 4.03
N ALA A 689 -8.57 -9.90 4.61
CA ALA A 689 -9.56 -9.02 4.00
C ALA A 689 -9.02 -8.35 2.73
N ASN A 690 -7.77 -7.89 2.77
CA ASN A 690 -7.13 -7.23 1.63
C ASN A 690 -7.04 -8.16 0.41
N ILE A 691 -6.56 -9.39 0.63
CA ILE A 691 -6.48 -10.41 -0.42
C ILE A 691 -7.86 -10.71 -0.99
N ALA A 692 -8.88 -10.88 -0.14
CA ALA A 692 -10.21 -11.23 -0.59
C ALA A 692 -10.89 -10.13 -1.44
N VAL A 693 -10.62 -8.86 -1.12
CA VAL A 693 -11.24 -7.72 -1.79
C VAL A 693 -10.49 -7.35 -3.07
N GLU A 694 -9.15 -7.28 -3.05
CA GLU A 694 -8.37 -6.73 -4.17
C GLU A 694 -7.91 -7.78 -5.18
N LEU A 695 -7.79 -9.05 -4.80
CA LEU A 695 -7.28 -10.07 -5.73
C LEU A 695 -8.16 -10.28 -6.97
N PRO A 696 -9.51 -10.24 -6.88
CA PRO A 696 -10.37 -10.32 -8.06
C PRO A 696 -10.23 -9.12 -9.02
N GLU A 697 -9.79 -7.97 -8.52
CA GLU A 697 -9.66 -6.72 -9.29
C GLU A 697 -8.23 -6.49 -9.81
N ALA A 698 -7.25 -7.20 -9.26
CA ALA A 698 -5.84 -7.04 -9.60
C ALA A 698 -5.51 -7.62 -10.99
N PRO A 699 -4.86 -6.84 -11.89
CA PRO A 699 -4.42 -7.34 -13.20
C PRO A 699 -3.44 -8.51 -13.04
N HIS A 700 -3.72 -9.62 -13.73
CA HIS A 700 -2.90 -10.82 -13.64
C HIS A 700 -1.44 -10.54 -13.99
N GLY A 701 -0.53 -10.92 -13.08
CA GLY A 701 0.91 -10.72 -13.25
C GLY A 701 1.40 -9.28 -12.99
N GLY A 702 0.51 -8.32 -12.73
CA GLY A 702 0.85 -6.96 -12.33
C GLY A 702 1.39 -6.87 -10.90
N THR A 703 1.89 -5.70 -10.51
CA THR A 703 2.54 -5.50 -9.21
C THR A 703 1.58 -5.70 -8.05
N LEU A 704 0.35 -5.17 -8.14
CA LEU A 704 -0.68 -5.37 -7.12
C LEU A 704 -0.99 -6.85 -6.93
N TYR A 705 -1.19 -7.59 -8.02
CA TYR A 705 -1.47 -9.03 -7.98
C TYR A 705 -0.39 -9.78 -7.19
N ARG A 706 0.88 -9.56 -7.52
CA ARG A 706 2.01 -10.19 -6.82
C ARG A 706 2.14 -9.69 -5.37
N ALA A 707 1.85 -8.43 -5.10
CA ALA A 707 1.87 -7.87 -3.74
C ALA A 707 0.80 -8.53 -2.84
N LEU A 708 -0.35 -8.90 -3.38
CA LEU A 708 -1.35 -9.69 -2.66
C LEU A 708 -0.87 -11.11 -2.37
N PHE A 709 -0.12 -11.74 -3.28
CA PHE A 709 0.56 -13.00 -3.00
C PHE A 709 1.63 -12.86 -1.90
N LEU A 710 2.36 -11.74 -1.86
CA LEU A 710 3.24 -11.40 -0.73
C LEU A 710 2.45 -11.32 0.57
N GLY A 711 1.28 -10.67 0.57
CA GLY A 711 0.36 -10.67 1.69
C GLY A 711 -0.06 -12.09 2.12
N ALA A 712 -0.35 -12.97 1.17
CA ALA A 712 -0.70 -14.36 1.44
C ALA A 712 0.47 -15.15 2.04
N MET A 713 1.69 -14.94 1.55
CA MET A 713 2.92 -15.51 2.11
C MET A 713 3.16 -15.05 3.54
N LEU A 714 2.95 -13.76 3.82
CA LEU A 714 3.08 -13.20 5.18
C LEU A 714 2.04 -13.76 6.13
N LEU A 715 0.78 -13.88 5.68
CA LEU A 715 -0.29 -14.51 6.46
C LEU A 715 0.01 -15.99 6.75
N PHE A 716 0.49 -16.73 5.74
CA PHE A 716 0.94 -18.10 5.89
C PHE A 716 2.09 -18.22 6.90
N LEU A 717 3.13 -17.40 6.75
CA LEU A 717 4.29 -17.39 7.64
C LEU A 717 3.88 -17.05 9.08
N MET A 718 3.02 -16.04 9.27
CA MET A 718 2.51 -15.67 10.59
C MET A 718 1.72 -16.82 11.23
N THR A 719 0.81 -17.44 10.48
CA THR A 719 0.03 -18.59 10.96
C THR A 719 0.93 -19.78 11.28
N PHE A 720 1.93 -20.04 10.44
CA PHE A 720 2.92 -21.09 10.65
C PHE A 720 3.75 -20.84 11.91
N LEU A 721 4.24 -19.62 12.12
CA LEU A 721 5.01 -19.23 13.31
C LEU A 721 4.16 -19.38 14.58
N VAL A 722 2.93 -18.87 14.57
CA VAL A 722 1.98 -18.99 15.69
C VAL A 722 1.71 -20.45 16.03
N ASN A 723 1.40 -21.28 15.03
CA ASN A 723 1.13 -22.71 15.23
C ASN A 723 2.37 -23.47 15.69
N THR A 724 3.55 -23.12 15.18
CA THR A 724 4.82 -23.75 15.59
C THR A 724 5.14 -23.40 17.04
N CYS A 725 5.01 -22.13 17.43
CA CYS A 725 5.16 -21.69 18.81
C CYS A 725 4.17 -22.41 19.74
N ALA A 726 2.92 -22.61 19.28
CA ALA A 726 1.90 -23.36 20.02
C ALA A 726 2.35 -24.79 20.31
N GLU A 727 2.84 -25.50 19.29
CA GLU A 727 3.25 -26.89 19.42
C GLU A 727 4.49 -27.04 20.32
N VAL A 728 5.48 -26.15 20.18
CA VAL A 728 6.67 -26.13 21.03
C VAL A 728 6.29 -25.89 22.50
N LEU A 729 5.43 -24.91 22.77
CA LEU A 729 4.96 -24.62 24.13
C LEU A 729 4.15 -25.79 24.71
N ARG A 730 3.30 -26.42 23.88
CA ARG A 730 2.50 -27.59 24.27
C ARG A 730 3.38 -28.75 24.71
N GLN A 731 4.45 -29.05 23.97
CA GLN A 731 5.40 -30.11 24.30
C GLN A 731 6.10 -29.83 25.63
N HIS A 732 6.61 -28.61 25.81
CA HIS A 732 7.28 -28.21 27.04
C HIS A 732 6.39 -28.35 28.29
N LEU A 733 5.12 -27.97 28.19
CA LEU A 733 4.18 -28.08 29.31
C LEU A 733 3.72 -29.51 29.57
N ARG A 734 3.56 -30.31 28.52
CA ARG A 734 3.26 -31.74 28.66
C ARG A 734 4.39 -32.47 29.40
N GLU A 735 5.65 -32.10 29.16
CA GLU A 735 6.79 -32.63 29.91
C GLU A 735 6.79 -32.17 31.37
N LYS A 736 6.57 -30.87 31.61
CA LYS A 736 6.54 -30.29 32.96
C LYS A 736 5.45 -30.87 33.86
N TYR A 737 4.27 -31.16 33.30
CA TYR A 737 3.11 -31.69 34.02
C TYR A 737 2.87 -33.18 33.74
N LYS A 738 3.87 -33.90 33.25
CA LYS A 738 3.82 -35.35 33.10
C LYS A 738 3.77 -35.99 34.49
N THR A 739 2.59 -36.11 35.08
CA THR A 739 2.40 -36.96 36.26
C THR A 739 2.58 -38.40 35.81
N VAL A 740 3.52 -39.09 36.46
CA VAL A 740 3.95 -40.48 36.20
C VAL A 740 2.76 -41.41 35.95
#